data_AF-G2FDD0-F1
#
_entry.id   AF-G2FDD0-F1
#
_cell.length_a   1.000
_cell.length_b   1.000
_cell.length_c   1.000
_cell.angle_alpha   90.00
_cell.angle_beta   90.00
_cell.angle_gamma   90.00
#
_symmetry.space_group_name_H-M   'P 1'
#
loop_
_entity.id
_entity.type
_entity.pdbx_description
1 polymer ?
#
loop_
_entity_poly.entity_id
_entity_poly.type
_entity_poly.pdbx_seq_one_letter_code
_entity_poly.pdbx_strand_id
1 'polypeptide(L)'
;MAISMAAFSLAFVGWLNESWLYLFESPIWLNRYTEYAIILAFGLWRIRAEQNPYTRKRLIILVTVVTGFWWLIPWLMPMFEPYAGYVWSQPVFPALHTPGTLTFFLTLLLVFLFGRRIICGFGCPCVGVRETVGFPFRRFSLRGDWAWRLRHTKWFFFIWYVGVMVATQFPPNAWTATLVGMFALVVGLTYFGTFFITPITGNRFYCRYLCPFGATFGLLNHAGFFGIKMDPEQCIDCRRCEQACDMGIPVWQQGKTTGEVTSIEDCMGCARCIISCPTDALEIRDVRNLFRPNLRQDAGHLLKRKSQIPAPRTEPAHRPAAVRLSDWNQAEKVLSTKDLQRQAERCLDCGVPGCRNACPLGNFIPDWLEAAARGDWKKAGDLAHATSPLPEVCGRICPQHRLCEGACTRTQLEGAVTIGAIERTLAERALDEGWRPIKPAQHNGRKVTIIGAGPAGLSCAERLNRMGVEVTVYDRSTKIGGLLQTGVPAFKLDKTLLARRQTLLEQAGIRFSLGLSVDAAMLSDLLGQNDAIFLGLGAQKPRTIELPGQTLPGVEQALSWLKRINAGEREPLTGQQLLVLGGGDTAMDCARAALRLGAEVTVAYRGPEARLRASPKEITLAREEGAQFLFNHAPLECKGSGGVTGVRFETHEGATIIEANRVILALGQQADPPPGWPHSTL
;
A
#
# COMPACT_ATOMS: atom_id res chain seq x y z
N MET A 1 -19.70 -10.64 -0.91
CA MET A 1 -19.95 -10.19 -2.30
C MET A 1 -21.07 -11.01 -2.93
N ALA A 2 -20.98 -12.34 -2.99
CA ALA A 2 -22.07 -13.19 -3.54
C ALA A 2 -23.44 -12.93 -2.89
N ILE A 3 -23.52 -12.92 -1.55
CA ILE A 3 -24.77 -12.63 -0.81
C ILE A 3 -25.30 -11.22 -1.16
N SER A 4 -24.42 -10.22 -1.30
CA SER A 4 -24.82 -8.87 -1.72
C SER A 4 -25.41 -8.85 -3.14
N MET A 5 -24.84 -9.64 -4.07
CA MET A 5 -25.38 -9.77 -5.42
C MET A 5 -26.75 -10.45 -5.42
N ALA A 6 -26.93 -11.50 -4.62
CA ALA A 6 -28.22 -12.16 -4.47
C ALA A 6 -29.29 -11.18 -3.94
N ALA A 7 -28.96 -10.37 -2.94
CA ALA A 7 -29.85 -9.34 -2.41
C ALA A 7 -30.18 -8.26 -3.46
N PHE A 8 -29.20 -7.81 -4.24
CA PHE A 8 -29.44 -6.90 -5.36
C PHE A 8 -30.36 -7.49 -6.44
N SER A 9 -30.14 -8.76 -6.81
CA SER A 9 -31.01 -9.46 -7.76
C SER A 9 -32.43 -9.58 -7.21
N LEU A 10 -32.59 -9.92 -5.93
CA LEU A 10 -33.91 -10.00 -5.29
C LEU A 10 -34.64 -8.66 -5.30
N ALA A 11 -33.94 -7.55 -4.99
CA ALA A 11 -34.52 -6.21 -5.08
C ALA A 11 -34.96 -5.86 -6.51
N PHE A 12 -34.15 -6.20 -7.52
CA PHE A 12 -34.49 -5.97 -8.93
C PHE A 12 -35.69 -6.80 -9.38
N VAL A 13 -35.74 -8.08 -9.04
CA VAL A 13 -36.86 -8.96 -9.39
C VAL A 13 -38.14 -8.50 -8.67
N GLY A 14 -38.05 -8.04 -7.42
CA GLY A 14 -39.19 -7.45 -6.72
C GLY A 14 -39.77 -6.24 -7.45
N TRP A 15 -38.91 -5.32 -7.90
CA TRP A 15 -39.35 -4.18 -8.72
C TRP A 15 -39.93 -4.60 -10.07
N LEU A 16 -39.28 -5.54 -10.76
CA LEU A 16 -39.73 -6.03 -12.07
C LEU A 16 -41.08 -6.74 -11.95
N ASN A 17 -41.29 -7.48 -10.87
CA ASN A 17 -42.56 -8.12 -10.55
C ASN A 17 -43.67 -7.10 -10.34
N GLU A 18 -43.43 -6.08 -9.50
CA GLU A 18 -44.41 -5.02 -9.23
C GLU A 18 -44.76 -4.22 -10.50
N SER A 19 -43.76 -3.90 -11.32
CA SER A 19 -43.93 -2.95 -12.41
C SER A 19 -44.37 -3.61 -13.72
N TRP A 20 -44.04 -4.88 -13.97
CA TRP A 20 -44.21 -5.51 -15.28
C TRP A 20 -44.75 -6.94 -15.25
N LEU A 21 -44.25 -7.79 -14.36
CA LEU A 21 -44.51 -9.23 -14.46
C LEU A 21 -45.76 -9.69 -13.70
N TYR A 22 -46.12 -8.99 -12.61
CA TYR A 22 -47.29 -9.29 -11.76
C TYR A 22 -47.43 -10.79 -11.39
N LEU A 23 -46.31 -11.50 -11.21
CA LEU A 23 -46.26 -12.95 -10.97
C LEU A 23 -46.85 -13.36 -9.62
N PHE A 24 -46.93 -12.44 -8.66
CA PHE A 24 -47.38 -12.69 -7.29
C PHE A 24 -48.21 -11.53 -6.76
N GLU A 25 -49.40 -11.83 -6.23
CA GLU A 25 -50.29 -10.83 -5.60
C GLU A 25 -49.90 -10.52 -4.14
N SER A 26 -48.99 -11.28 -3.53
CA SER A 26 -48.64 -11.12 -2.11
C SER A 26 -47.78 -9.88 -1.86
N PRO A 27 -48.19 -8.95 -0.97
CA PRO A 27 -47.46 -7.71 -0.70
C PRO A 27 -46.11 -7.89 0.03
N ILE A 28 -45.81 -9.08 0.56
CA ILE A 28 -44.69 -9.30 1.50
C ILE A 28 -43.44 -9.94 0.84
N TRP A 29 -43.60 -10.79 -0.19
CA TRP A 29 -42.49 -11.67 -0.62
C TRP A 29 -41.82 -11.31 -1.95
N LEU A 30 -42.47 -10.51 -2.81
CA LEU A 30 -41.91 -10.06 -4.10
C LEU A 30 -42.63 -8.80 -4.61
N ASN A 31 -42.82 -7.79 -3.75
CA ASN A 31 -43.53 -6.55 -4.11
C ASN A 31 -42.78 -5.30 -3.59
N ARG A 32 -43.42 -4.13 -3.66
CA ARG A 32 -42.98 -2.73 -3.34
C ARG A 32 -42.03 -2.55 -2.15
N TYR A 33 -41.95 -3.51 -1.24
CA TYR A 33 -41.18 -3.42 0.00
C TYR A 33 -39.91 -4.30 0.09
N THR A 34 -39.60 -5.05 -0.96
CA THR A 34 -38.48 -6.02 -0.95
C THR A 34 -37.14 -5.36 -0.62
N GLU A 35 -36.88 -4.16 -1.13
CA GLU A 35 -35.65 -3.42 -0.82
C GLU A 35 -35.57 -2.98 0.65
N TYR A 36 -36.68 -2.60 1.30
CA TYR A 36 -36.68 -2.17 2.70
C TYR A 36 -36.41 -3.31 3.66
N ALA A 37 -36.96 -4.50 3.37
CA ALA A 37 -36.66 -5.71 4.14
C ALA A 37 -35.17 -6.07 4.05
N ILE A 38 -34.59 -5.97 2.84
CA ILE A 38 -33.15 -6.16 2.62
C ILE A 38 -32.34 -5.12 3.42
N ILE A 39 -32.73 -3.84 3.39
CA ILE A 39 -32.07 -2.77 4.14
C ILE A 39 -32.07 -3.06 5.64
N LEU A 40 -33.20 -3.52 6.20
CA LEU A 40 -33.28 -3.87 7.62
C LEU A 40 -32.35 -5.04 7.96
N ALA A 41 -32.45 -6.15 7.22
CA ALA A 41 -31.68 -7.36 7.49
C ALA A 41 -30.16 -7.12 7.39
N PHE A 42 -29.70 -6.56 6.27
CA PHE A 42 -28.27 -6.21 6.10
C PHE A 42 -27.85 -5.07 7.01
N GLY A 43 -28.77 -4.14 7.31
CA GLY A 43 -28.55 -3.02 8.20
C GLY A 43 -28.21 -3.45 9.62
N LEU A 44 -29.01 -4.35 10.20
CA LEU A 44 -28.76 -4.90 11.54
C LEU A 44 -27.40 -5.60 11.62
N TRP A 45 -27.07 -6.45 10.63
CA TRP A 45 -25.76 -7.07 10.53
C TRP A 45 -24.65 -6.03 10.44
N ARG A 46 -24.80 -5.03 9.57
CA ARG A 46 -23.77 -4.01 9.34
C ARG A 46 -23.54 -3.13 10.56
N ILE A 47 -24.59 -2.75 11.27
CA ILE A 47 -24.52 -2.00 12.53
C ILE A 47 -23.71 -2.79 13.57
N ARG A 48 -23.95 -4.11 13.68
CA ARG A 48 -23.22 -4.97 14.62
C ARG A 48 -21.74 -5.12 14.24
N ALA A 49 -21.43 -5.17 12.96
CA ALA A 49 -20.06 -5.34 12.46
C ALA A 49 -19.22 -4.04 12.43
N GLU A 50 -19.85 -2.86 12.38
CA GLU A 50 -19.15 -1.58 12.24
C GLU A 50 -18.41 -1.20 13.52
N GLN A 51 -17.09 -1.08 13.49
CA GLN A 51 -16.30 -0.72 14.67
C GLN A 51 -16.22 0.79 14.91
N ASN A 52 -16.38 1.60 13.87
CA ASN A 52 -16.29 3.05 14.00
C ASN A 52 -17.57 3.60 14.67
N PRO A 53 -17.49 4.26 15.84
CA PRO A 53 -18.67 4.66 16.61
C PRO A 53 -19.52 5.70 15.89
N TYR A 54 -18.90 6.63 15.15
CA TYR A 54 -19.62 7.63 14.36
C TYR A 54 -20.40 6.98 13.22
N THR A 55 -19.74 6.09 12.47
CA THR A 55 -20.38 5.38 11.35
C THR A 55 -21.46 4.42 11.84
N ARG A 56 -21.25 3.74 12.96
CA ARG A 56 -22.26 2.88 13.58
C ARG A 56 -23.52 3.67 13.94
N LYS A 57 -23.37 4.83 14.59
CA LYS A 57 -24.50 5.73 14.90
C LYS A 57 -25.22 6.21 13.64
N ARG A 58 -24.47 6.59 12.60
CA ARG A 58 -25.07 6.96 11.31
C ARG A 58 -25.90 5.82 10.72
N LEU A 59 -25.37 4.59 10.73
CA LEU A 59 -26.07 3.41 10.22
C LEU A 59 -27.34 3.10 11.01
N ILE A 60 -27.31 3.23 12.34
CA ILE A 60 -28.51 3.09 13.18
C ILE A 60 -29.58 4.08 12.73
N ILE A 61 -29.24 5.38 12.63
CA ILE A 61 -30.17 6.41 12.17
C ILE A 61 -30.71 6.08 10.77
N LEU A 62 -29.83 5.73 9.83
CA LEU A 62 -30.22 5.41 8.45
C LEU A 62 -31.20 4.23 8.39
N VAL A 63 -30.87 3.11 9.04
CA VAL A 63 -31.72 1.91 9.03
C VAL A 63 -33.03 2.18 9.75
N THR A 64 -33.01 2.84 10.90
CA THR A 64 -34.24 3.17 11.65
C THR A 64 -35.14 4.12 10.88
N VAL A 65 -34.61 5.19 10.27
CA VAL A 65 -35.39 6.13 9.47
C VAL A 65 -35.97 5.44 8.24
N VAL A 66 -35.16 4.66 7.52
CA VAL A 66 -35.65 3.94 6.33
C VAL A 66 -36.73 2.91 6.70
N THR A 67 -36.50 2.09 7.72
CA THR A 67 -37.48 1.09 8.16
C THR A 67 -38.74 1.73 8.75
N GLY A 68 -38.60 2.73 9.62
CA GLY A 68 -39.76 3.38 10.24
C GLY A 68 -40.56 4.21 9.26
N PHE A 69 -39.91 5.17 8.61
CA PHE A 69 -40.59 6.19 7.81
C PHE A 69 -41.01 5.69 6.43
N TRP A 70 -40.17 4.89 5.76
CA TRP A 70 -40.44 4.46 4.38
C TRP A 70 -41.14 3.10 4.28
N TRP A 71 -41.08 2.28 5.33
CA TRP A 71 -41.65 0.94 5.30
C TRP A 71 -42.80 0.75 6.30
N LEU A 72 -42.56 0.91 7.60
CA LEU A 72 -43.56 0.62 8.63
C LEU A 72 -44.73 1.61 8.64
N ILE A 73 -44.48 2.91 8.50
CA ILE A 73 -45.56 3.92 8.48
C ILE A 73 -46.54 3.69 7.33
N PRO A 74 -46.11 3.56 6.06
CA PRO A 74 -47.02 3.27 4.95
C PRO A 74 -47.75 1.94 5.10
N TRP A 75 -47.13 0.96 5.77
CA TRP A 75 -47.73 -0.36 6.00
C TRP A 75 -48.77 -0.36 7.13
N LEU A 76 -48.49 0.31 8.25
CA LEU A 76 -49.37 0.40 9.42
C LEU A 76 -50.52 1.39 9.21
N MET A 77 -50.27 2.43 8.43
CA MET A 77 -51.24 3.44 8.06
C MET A 77 -51.37 3.44 6.54
N PRO A 78 -52.06 2.46 5.94
CA PRO A 78 -52.43 2.51 4.54
C PRO A 78 -53.47 3.62 4.38
N MET A 79 -52.98 4.86 4.25
CA MET A 79 -53.81 6.04 4.09
C MET A 79 -54.51 5.93 2.74
N PHE A 80 -55.84 5.86 2.75
CA PHE A 80 -56.64 6.13 1.56
C PHE A 80 -56.44 7.60 1.22
N GLU A 81 -55.74 7.90 0.12
CA GLU A 81 -55.52 9.26 -0.35
C GLU A 81 -56.86 9.91 -0.73
N PRO A 82 -57.39 10.89 0.03
CA PRO A 82 -58.44 11.74 -0.50
C PRO A 82 -57.76 12.72 -1.46
N TYR A 83 -58.22 12.80 -2.70
CA TYR A 83 -57.85 13.87 -3.63
C TYR A 83 -58.25 15.22 -3.02
N ALA A 84 -57.35 15.89 -2.31
CA ALA A 84 -57.60 17.18 -1.68
C ALA A 84 -56.69 18.24 -2.32
N GLY A 85 -57.18 18.86 -3.40
CA GLY A 85 -56.62 20.10 -3.93
C GLY A 85 -56.56 20.16 -5.46
N TYR A 86 -57.18 21.20 -6.02
CA TYR A 86 -57.07 21.57 -7.43
C TYR A 86 -56.22 22.83 -7.56
N VAL A 87 -55.31 22.85 -8.53
CA VAL A 87 -54.67 24.08 -9.02
C VAL A 87 -55.05 24.19 -10.50
N TRP A 88 -55.75 25.25 -10.87
CA TRP A 88 -56.29 25.46 -12.23
C TRP A 88 -57.12 24.28 -12.78
N SER A 89 -57.99 23.68 -11.96
CA SER A 89 -58.94 22.60 -12.32
C SER A 89 -58.36 21.21 -12.64
N GLN A 90 -57.08 20.96 -12.35
CA GLN A 90 -56.51 19.61 -12.35
C GLN A 90 -56.14 19.18 -10.92
N PRO A 91 -56.24 17.88 -10.57
CA PRO A 91 -55.61 17.36 -9.36
C PRO A 91 -54.10 17.50 -9.54
N VAL A 92 -53.54 18.61 -9.07
CA VAL A 92 -52.17 19.03 -9.41
C VAL A 92 -51.08 18.22 -8.70
N PHE A 93 -51.47 17.32 -7.80
CA PHE A 93 -50.59 16.30 -7.24
C PHE A 93 -51.43 15.07 -6.89
N PRO A 94 -50.95 13.82 -7.10
CA PRO A 94 -51.41 12.74 -6.22
C PRO A 94 -51.14 13.24 -4.81
N ALA A 95 -52.19 13.39 -4.01
CA ALA A 95 -52.21 14.15 -2.75
C ALA A 95 -50.83 14.09 -2.07
N LEU A 96 -50.09 15.20 -2.15
CA LEU A 96 -48.77 15.29 -1.55
C LEU A 96 -49.01 15.15 -0.04
N HIS A 97 -48.87 13.92 0.46
CA HIS A 97 -49.10 13.49 1.84
C HIS A 97 -48.75 14.66 2.75
N THR A 98 -49.68 15.26 3.51
CA THR A 98 -49.36 16.48 4.30
C THR A 98 -48.10 16.28 5.16
N PRO A 99 -47.87 15.09 5.76
CA PRO A 99 -46.59 14.79 6.39
C PRO A 99 -45.40 14.66 5.40
N GLY A 100 -45.61 14.18 4.17
CA GLY A 100 -44.62 14.15 3.08
C GLY A 100 -44.19 15.53 2.58
N THR A 101 -45.14 16.46 2.43
CA THR A 101 -44.88 17.86 2.04
C THR A 101 -44.16 18.62 3.15
N LEU A 102 -44.64 18.49 4.40
CA LEU A 102 -43.98 19.06 5.57
C LEU A 102 -42.56 18.49 5.74
N THR A 103 -42.37 17.19 5.59
CA THR A 103 -41.04 16.56 5.65
C THR A 103 -40.14 16.95 4.48
N PHE A 104 -40.70 17.22 3.30
CA PHE A 104 -39.96 17.76 2.16
C PHE A 104 -39.41 19.16 2.46
N PHE A 105 -40.26 20.13 2.84
CA PHE A 105 -39.80 21.48 3.17
C PHE A 105 -38.88 21.52 4.40
N LEU A 106 -39.19 20.73 5.43
CA LEU A 106 -38.31 20.55 6.58
C LEU A 106 -36.95 20.01 6.14
N THR A 107 -36.91 19.04 5.21
CA THR A 107 -35.66 18.55 4.65
C THR A 107 -34.89 19.66 3.94
N LEU A 108 -35.55 20.45 3.09
CA LEU A 108 -34.87 21.53 2.36
C LEU A 108 -34.24 22.52 3.35
N LEU A 109 -34.99 22.90 4.39
CA LEU A 109 -34.50 23.76 5.47
C LEU A 109 -33.30 23.12 6.20
N LEU A 110 -33.42 21.84 6.59
CA LEU A 110 -32.34 21.14 7.29
C LEU A 110 -31.09 20.98 6.40
N VAL A 111 -31.25 20.73 5.10
CA VAL A 111 -30.14 20.70 4.12
C VAL A 111 -29.51 22.07 3.98
N PHE A 112 -30.28 23.15 3.96
CA PHE A 112 -29.72 24.50 3.92
C PHE A 112 -28.91 24.83 5.18
N LEU A 113 -29.43 24.48 6.36
CA LEU A 113 -28.81 24.81 7.65
C LEU A 113 -27.59 23.93 7.98
N PHE A 114 -27.74 22.61 7.88
CA PHE A 114 -26.73 21.65 8.32
C PHE A 114 -25.98 21.01 7.15
N GLY A 115 -26.42 21.23 5.93
CA GLY A 115 -25.87 20.64 4.71
C GLY A 115 -26.16 19.16 4.53
N ARG A 116 -25.13 18.45 4.10
CA ARG A 116 -25.00 16.98 4.15
C ARG A 116 -25.93 16.20 3.23
N ARG A 117 -26.77 16.86 2.41
CA ARG A 117 -27.87 16.20 1.70
C ARG A 117 -28.56 15.21 2.66
N ILE A 118 -29.08 15.67 3.80
CA ILE A 118 -29.53 14.85 4.95
C ILE A 118 -30.32 13.61 4.53
N ILE A 119 -31.23 13.71 3.56
CA ILE A 119 -31.90 12.55 2.97
C ILE A 119 -30.89 11.56 2.39
N CYS A 120 -30.03 11.99 1.46
CA CYS A 120 -29.00 11.14 0.87
C CYS A 120 -28.01 10.56 1.89
N GLY A 121 -27.80 11.19 3.04
CA GLY A 121 -26.91 10.67 4.09
C GLY A 121 -27.57 9.72 5.10
N PHE A 122 -28.86 9.95 5.40
CA PHE A 122 -29.50 9.42 6.63
C PHE A 122 -30.94 8.91 6.43
N GLY A 123 -31.56 9.06 5.26
CA GLY A 123 -32.97 8.66 5.08
C GLY A 123 -33.35 8.16 3.69
N CYS A 124 -32.44 8.17 2.72
CA CYS A 124 -32.70 7.74 1.36
C CYS A 124 -32.67 6.20 1.25
N PRO A 125 -33.73 5.54 0.75
CA PRO A 125 -33.74 4.08 0.57
C PRO A 125 -32.62 3.58 -0.34
N CYS A 126 -32.36 4.28 -1.46
CA CYS A 126 -31.23 3.99 -2.35
C CYS A 126 -29.90 3.97 -1.57
N VAL A 127 -29.64 4.98 -0.73
CA VAL A 127 -28.43 4.99 0.10
C VAL A 127 -28.45 3.89 1.15
N GLY A 128 -29.62 3.59 1.74
CA GLY A 128 -29.83 2.44 2.61
C GLY A 128 -29.28 1.16 1.98
N VAL A 129 -29.77 0.80 0.79
CA VAL A 129 -29.30 -0.40 0.08
C VAL A 129 -27.80 -0.31 -0.24
N ARG A 130 -27.29 0.85 -0.70
CA ARG A 130 -25.86 1.01 -1.05
C ARG A 130 -24.92 0.94 0.15
N GLU A 131 -25.36 1.37 1.33
CA GLU A 131 -24.57 1.38 2.57
C GLU A 131 -24.59 0.05 3.31
N THR A 132 -25.70 -0.69 3.22
CA THR A 132 -25.86 -1.98 3.90
C THR A 132 -25.42 -3.13 3.00
N VAL A 133 -26.03 -3.27 1.82
CA VAL A 133 -25.78 -4.35 0.85
C VAL A 133 -24.52 -4.07 0.03
N GLY A 134 -24.38 -2.82 -0.42
CA GLY A 134 -23.31 -2.41 -1.33
C GLY A 134 -21.92 -2.28 -0.69
N PHE A 135 -21.81 -2.33 0.63
CA PHE A 135 -20.57 -2.08 1.37
C PHE A 135 -19.32 -2.84 0.85
N PRO A 136 -19.38 -4.14 0.51
CA PRO A 136 -18.21 -4.88 0.01
C PRO A 136 -17.63 -4.34 -1.30
N PHE A 137 -18.43 -3.60 -2.07
CA PHE A 137 -18.03 -3.07 -3.37
C PHE A 137 -17.43 -1.66 -3.32
N ARG A 138 -17.41 -1.04 -2.13
CA ARG A 138 -16.87 0.33 -1.93
C ARG A 138 -15.45 0.51 -2.50
N ARG A 139 -14.59 -0.50 -2.34
CA ARG A 139 -13.20 -0.46 -2.82
C ARG A 139 -13.08 -0.25 -4.32
N PHE A 140 -14.09 -0.65 -5.09
CA PHE A 140 -14.16 -0.50 -6.55
C PHE A 140 -14.73 0.85 -7.02
N SER A 141 -14.96 1.80 -6.10
CA SER A 141 -15.43 3.13 -6.47
C SER A 141 -14.48 3.77 -7.47
N LEU A 142 -15.01 4.16 -8.64
CA LEU A 142 -14.24 4.83 -9.68
C LEU A 142 -13.68 6.15 -9.17
N ARG A 143 -12.36 6.35 -9.33
CA ARG A 143 -11.64 7.58 -8.93
C ARG A 143 -10.78 8.07 -10.10
N GLY A 144 -10.38 9.34 -10.04
CA GLY A 144 -9.62 10.01 -11.09
C GLY A 144 -10.42 11.08 -11.83
N ASP A 145 -9.71 11.94 -12.57
CA ASP A 145 -10.25 13.16 -13.16
C ASP A 145 -11.38 12.88 -14.16
N TRP A 146 -11.22 11.85 -15.00
CA TRP A 146 -12.25 11.44 -15.95
C TRP A 146 -13.54 11.02 -15.24
N ALA A 147 -13.45 10.12 -14.26
CA ALA A 147 -14.59 9.67 -13.47
C ALA A 147 -15.20 10.84 -12.66
N TRP A 148 -14.38 11.80 -12.22
CA TRP A 148 -14.86 12.99 -11.54
C TRP A 148 -15.67 13.91 -12.45
N ARG A 149 -15.27 14.07 -13.72
CA ARG A 149 -16.02 14.86 -14.72
C ARG A 149 -17.40 14.27 -15.03
N LEU A 150 -17.55 12.95 -15.01
CA LEU A 150 -18.83 12.28 -15.26
C LEU A 150 -19.93 12.68 -14.28
N ARG A 151 -19.62 13.24 -13.10
CA ARG A 151 -20.64 13.66 -12.11
C ARG A 151 -21.68 14.63 -12.69
N HIS A 152 -21.34 15.36 -13.75
CA HIS A 152 -22.26 16.29 -14.39
C HIS A 152 -23.38 15.61 -15.18
N THR A 153 -23.30 14.30 -15.46
CA THR A 153 -24.38 13.57 -16.17
C THR A 153 -25.69 13.58 -15.39
N LYS A 154 -25.66 13.72 -14.05
CA LYS A 154 -26.88 13.80 -13.23
C LYS A 154 -27.75 15.02 -13.56
N TRP A 155 -27.17 16.08 -14.15
CA TRP A 155 -27.90 17.26 -14.58
C TRP A 155 -28.84 16.98 -15.74
N PHE A 156 -28.48 16.06 -16.63
CA PHE A 156 -29.39 15.58 -17.68
C PHE A 156 -30.64 14.96 -17.05
N PHE A 157 -30.47 14.05 -16.09
CA PHE A 157 -31.58 13.43 -15.37
C PHE A 157 -32.39 14.42 -14.56
N PHE A 158 -31.75 15.45 -13.98
CA PHE A 158 -32.45 16.53 -13.28
C PHE A 158 -33.32 17.36 -14.22
N ILE A 159 -32.79 17.79 -15.37
CA ILE A 159 -33.56 18.54 -16.38
C ILE A 159 -34.74 17.69 -16.88
N TRP A 160 -34.52 16.39 -17.13
CA TRP A 160 -35.59 15.49 -17.51
C TRP A 160 -36.65 15.35 -16.41
N TYR A 161 -36.24 15.20 -15.15
CA TYR A 161 -37.16 15.17 -14.00
C TYR A 161 -38.00 16.45 -13.91
N VAL A 162 -37.40 17.63 -14.08
CA VAL A 162 -38.12 18.91 -14.12
C VAL A 162 -39.11 18.94 -15.29
N GLY A 163 -38.70 18.48 -16.48
CA GLY A 163 -39.57 18.39 -17.65
C GLY A 163 -40.78 17.49 -17.40
N VAL A 164 -40.60 16.37 -16.70
CA VAL A 164 -41.69 15.48 -16.28
C VAL A 164 -42.60 16.16 -15.26
N MET A 165 -42.05 16.85 -14.27
CA MET A 165 -42.85 17.62 -13.29
C MET A 165 -43.70 18.70 -13.95
N VAL A 166 -43.18 19.35 -15.00
CA VAL A 166 -43.92 20.34 -15.80
C VAL A 166 -44.99 19.65 -16.63
N ALA A 167 -44.67 18.53 -17.29
CA ALA A 167 -45.63 17.77 -18.09
C ALA A 167 -46.82 17.24 -17.26
N THR A 168 -46.58 16.86 -16.00
CA THR A 168 -47.65 16.44 -15.08
C THR A 168 -48.55 17.58 -14.60
N GLN A 169 -48.23 18.84 -14.91
CA GLN A 169 -49.14 19.97 -14.68
C GLN A 169 -50.25 20.06 -15.74
N PHE A 170 -50.11 19.35 -16.87
CA PHE A 170 -51.09 19.31 -17.94
C PHE A 170 -51.99 18.07 -17.81
N PRO A 171 -53.24 18.11 -18.33
CA PRO A 171 -54.13 16.96 -18.32
C PRO A 171 -53.49 15.73 -19.00
N PRO A 172 -53.70 14.52 -18.45
CA PRO A 172 -53.12 13.31 -19.02
C PRO A 172 -53.64 13.07 -20.44
N ASN A 173 -52.73 13.18 -21.39
CA ASN A 173 -52.88 12.80 -22.80
C ASN A 173 -51.79 11.79 -23.20
N ALA A 174 -51.88 11.23 -24.41
CA ALA A 174 -50.95 10.20 -24.89
C ALA A 174 -49.46 10.62 -24.76
N TRP A 175 -49.15 11.91 -25.00
CA TRP A 175 -47.79 12.43 -24.89
C TRP A 175 -47.32 12.51 -23.42
N THR A 176 -48.09 13.12 -22.53
CA THR A 176 -47.75 13.23 -21.09
C THR A 176 -47.64 11.84 -20.43
N ALA A 177 -48.54 10.91 -20.73
CA ALA A 177 -48.51 9.54 -20.22
C ALA A 177 -47.26 8.79 -20.72
N THR A 178 -46.92 8.93 -22.00
CA THR A 178 -45.70 8.33 -22.57
C THR A 178 -44.45 8.94 -21.92
N LEU A 179 -44.39 10.26 -21.74
CA LEU A 179 -43.24 10.93 -21.14
C LEU A 179 -43.02 10.51 -19.68
N VAL A 180 -44.09 10.46 -18.87
CA VAL A 180 -44.04 10.00 -17.47
C VAL A 180 -43.68 8.51 -17.38
N GLY A 181 -44.28 7.67 -18.22
CA GLY A 181 -43.99 6.24 -18.28
C GLY A 181 -42.54 5.95 -18.68
N MET A 182 -42.04 6.64 -19.71
CA MET A 182 -40.64 6.55 -20.12
C MET A 182 -39.68 7.01 -19.03
N PHE A 183 -39.99 8.10 -18.33
CA PHE A 183 -39.18 8.55 -17.21
C PHE A 183 -39.13 7.52 -16.09
N ALA A 184 -40.28 6.99 -15.66
CA ALA A 184 -40.36 5.97 -14.62
C ALA A 184 -39.57 4.70 -15.01
N LEU A 185 -39.69 4.27 -16.27
CA LEU A 185 -38.95 3.14 -16.82
C LEU A 185 -37.44 3.38 -16.80
N VAL A 186 -36.98 4.51 -17.35
CA VAL A 186 -35.54 4.80 -17.42
C VAL A 186 -34.95 5.01 -16.02
N VAL A 187 -35.64 5.69 -15.12
CA VAL A 187 -35.17 5.86 -13.73
C VAL A 187 -35.13 4.51 -13.01
N GLY A 188 -36.15 3.66 -13.16
CA GLY A 188 -36.17 2.31 -12.59
C GLY A 188 -35.02 1.45 -13.12
N LEU A 189 -34.87 1.36 -14.44
CA LEU A 189 -33.79 0.60 -15.08
C LEU A 189 -32.41 1.13 -14.71
N THR A 190 -32.22 2.45 -14.63
CA THR A 190 -30.92 3.02 -14.25
C THR A 190 -30.64 2.84 -12.76
N TYR A 191 -31.64 2.95 -11.87
CA TYR A 191 -31.45 2.69 -10.44
C TYR A 191 -31.11 1.22 -10.18
N PHE A 192 -31.99 0.29 -10.57
CA PHE A 192 -31.78 -1.14 -10.29
C PHE A 192 -30.69 -1.75 -11.18
N GLY A 193 -30.61 -1.35 -12.45
CA GLY A 193 -29.57 -1.82 -13.36
C GLY A 193 -28.16 -1.52 -12.85
N THR A 194 -27.98 -0.41 -12.12
CA THR A 194 -26.67 -0.11 -11.54
C THR A 194 -26.24 -1.03 -10.39
N PHE A 195 -27.14 -1.88 -9.87
CA PHE A 195 -26.74 -2.93 -8.94
C PHE A 195 -25.82 -3.98 -9.60
N PHE A 196 -26.04 -4.28 -10.88
CA PHE A 196 -25.26 -5.28 -11.62
C PHE A 196 -23.88 -4.79 -12.03
N ILE A 197 -23.69 -3.48 -12.18
CA ILE A 197 -22.38 -2.88 -12.47
C ILE A 197 -21.63 -2.45 -11.19
N THR A 198 -22.25 -2.58 -10.01
CA THR A 198 -21.64 -2.20 -8.73
C THR A 198 -20.30 -2.92 -8.44
N PRO A 199 -20.08 -4.18 -8.84
CA PRO A 199 -18.77 -4.83 -8.70
C PRO A 199 -17.62 -4.12 -9.43
N ILE A 200 -17.93 -3.36 -10.49
CA ILE A 200 -16.96 -2.68 -11.35
C ILE A 200 -16.88 -1.19 -11.02
N THR A 201 -18.03 -0.58 -10.71
CA THR A 201 -18.16 0.87 -10.58
C THR A 201 -18.18 1.38 -9.14
N GLY A 202 -18.29 0.45 -8.19
CA GLY A 202 -18.43 0.73 -6.77
C GLY A 202 -19.87 0.96 -6.34
N ASN A 203 -20.05 1.10 -5.02
CA ASN A 203 -21.38 1.04 -4.41
C ASN A 203 -22.24 2.29 -4.64
N ARG A 204 -21.70 3.41 -5.14
CA ARG A 204 -22.43 4.70 -5.24
C ARG A 204 -22.54 5.28 -6.64
N PHE A 205 -22.41 4.46 -7.68
CA PHE A 205 -22.49 4.91 -9.07
C PHE A 205 -23.77 5.71 -9.37
N TYR A 206 -24.96 5.19 -9.01
CA TYR A 206 -26.23 5.89 -9.23
C TYR A 206 -26.29 7.25 -8.53
N CYS A 207 -25.96 7.29 -7.23
CA CYS A 207 -25.99 8.52 -6.43
C CYS A 207 -25.06 9.60 -6.99
N ARG A 208 -23.95 9.20 -7.62
CA ARG A 208 -22.94 10.10 -8.16
C ARG A 208 -23.28 10.63 -9.56
N TYR A 209 -23.81 9.78 -10.43
CA TYR A 209 -23.90 10.09 -11.86
C TYR A 209 -25.33 10.21 -12.41
N LEU A 210 -26.33 9.62 -11.75
CA LEU A 210 -27.65 9.43 -12.36
C LEU A 210 -28.80 9.99 -11.51
N CYS A 211 -28.59 10.20 -10.20
CA CYS A 211 -29.66 10.59 -9.28
C CYS A 211 -30.08 12.07 -9.46
N PRO A 212 -31.31 12.37 -9.93
CA PRO A 212 -31.78 13.75 -10.13
C PRO A 212 -31.95 14.50 -8.80
N PHE A 213 -32.47 13.83 -7.75
CA PHE A 213 -32.55 14.40 -6.40
C PHE A 213 -31.18 14.78 -5.84
N GLY A 214 -30.15 14.03 -6.21
CA GLY A 214 -28.78 14.37 -5.88
C GLY A 214 -28.38 15.75 -6.44
N ALA A 215 -28.77 16.08 -7.67
CA ALA A 215 -28.50 17.40 -8.25
C ALA A 215 -29.19 18.52 -7.45
N THR A 216 -30.48 18.35 -7.15
CA THR A 216 -31.30 19.33 -6.41
C THR A 216 -30.75 19.63 -5.03
N PHE A 217 -30.53 18.60 -4.20
CA PHE A 217 -29.98 18.81 -2.86
C PHE A 217 -28.53 19.29 -2.88
N GLY A 218 -27.80 19.06 -3.97
CA GLY A 218 -26.45 19.58 -4.16
C GLY A 218 -26.42 21.11 -4.26
N LEU A 219 -27.35 21.71 -5.00
CA LEU A 219 -27.48 23.17 -5.08
C LEU A 219 -27.78 23.81 -3.72
N LEU A 220 -28.70 23.22 -2.98
CA LEU A 220 -29.04 23.70 -1.63
C LEU A 220 -27.86 23.55 -0.67
N ASN A 221 -27.09 22.47 -0.79
CA ASN A 221 -25.87 22.31 0.00
C ASN A 221 -24.83 23.38 -0.36
N HIS A 222 -24.71 23.74 -1.65
CA HIS A 222 -23.83 24.81 -2.14
C HIS A 222 -24.21 26.20 -1.61
N ALA A 223 -25.51 26.50 -1.55
CA ALA A 223 -26.02 27.76 -1.04
C ALA A 223 -26.08 27.84 0.50
N GLY A 224 -25.98 26.69 1.19
CA GLY A 224 -26.14 26.58 2.63
C GLY A 224 -24.88 26.89 3.44
N PHE A 225 -24.92 26.61 4.75
CA PHE A 225 -23.81 26.88 5.66
C PHE A 225 -22.74 25.77 5.73
N PHE A 226 -22.90 24.69 4.96
CA PHE A 226 -22.07 23.50 5.09
C PHE A 226 -20.78 23.59 4.30
N GLY A 227 -19.67 23.37 4.98
CA GLY A 227 -18.34 23.30 4.40
C GLY A 227 -17.49 22.21 5.03
N ILE A 228 -16.44 21.81 4.32
CA ILE A 228 -15.36 21.01 4.88
C ILE A 228 -14.08 21.80 4.70
N LYS A 229 -13.46 22.20 5.81
CA LYS A 229 -12.17 22.90 5.80
C LYS A 229 -11.03 21.91 5.98
N MET A 230 -9.92 22.19 5.32
CA MET A 230 -8.66 21.49 5.50
C MET A 230 -7.61 22.46 6.02
N ASP A 231 -6.90 22.07 7.07
CA ASP A 231 -5.67 22.72 7.50
C ASP A 231 -4.49 22.12 6.68
N PRO A 232 -3.88 22.87 5.74
CA PRO A 232 -2.81 22.34 4.89
C PRO A 232 -1.52 22.05 5.66
N GLU A 233 -1.30 22.70 6.80
CA GLU A 233 -0.11 22.54 7.65
C GLU A 233 -0.21 21.26 8.48
N GLN A 234 -1.40 20.91 8.96
CA GLN A 234 -1.64 19.63 9.65
C GLN A 234 -1.75 18.43 8.70
N CYS A 235 -1.89 18.66 7.39
CA CYS A 235 -2.08 17.61 6.40
C CYS A 235 -0.76 16.97 5.94
N ILE A 236 -0.59 15.69 6.25
CA ILE A 236 0.62 14.89 5.93
C ILE A 236 0.56 14.14 4.58
N ASP A 237 -0.37 14.51 3.69
CA ASP A 237 -0.48 13.92 2.34
C ASP A 237 -0.70 12.40 2.27
N CYS A 238 -1.28 11.79 3.32
CA CYS A 238 -1.61 10.34 3.34
C CYS A 238 -2.76 9.93 2.39
N ARG A 239 -3.50 10.90 1.84
CA ARG A 239 -4.66 10.74 0.94
C ARG A 239 -5.77 9.78 1.42
N ARG A 240 -5.85 9.47 2.72
CA ARG A 240 -6.93 8.64 3.28
C ARG A 240 -8.31 9.24 3.08
N CYS A 241 -8.43 10.57 3.15
CA CYS A 241 -9.69 11.27 2.99
C CYS A 241 -10.32 11.05 1.60
N GLU A 242 -9.51 11.03 0.55
CA GLU A 242 -9.94 10.80 -0.83
C GLU A 242 -10.31 9.34 -1.08
N GLN A 243 -9.51 8.40 -0.57
CA GLN A 243 -9.86 6.98 -0.64
C GLN A 243 -11.11 6.66 0.18
N ALA A 244 -11.32 7.36 1.30
CA ALA A 244 -12.50 7.17 2.14
C ALA A 244 -13.78 7.79 1.53
N CYS A 245 -13.68 8.68 0.54
CA CYS A 245 -14.83 9.35 -0.03
C CYS A 245 -15.59 8.46 -1.03
N ASP A 246 -16.77 7.98 -0.64
CA ASP A 246 -17.61 7.13 -1.51
C ASP A 246 -18.22 7.89 -2.69
N MET A 247 -18.24 9.22 -2.64
CA MET A 247 -18.65 10.08 -3.75
C MET A 247 -17.50 10.36 -4.72
N GLY A 248 -16.28 9.91 -4.41
CA GLY A 248 -15.08 10.15 -5.20
C GLY A 248 -14.71 11.63 -5.32
N ILE A 249 -15.10 12.45 -4.34
CA ILE A 249 -14.66 13.85 -4.25
C ILE A 249 -13.14 13.85 -4.02
N PRO A 250 -12.36 14.62 -4.78
CA PRO A 250 -10.92 14.74 -4.61
C PRO A 250 -10.60 15.62 -3.39
N VAL A 251 -10.97 15.14 -2.19
CA VAL A 251 -10.91 15.87 -0.92
C VAL A 251 -9.51 16.38 -0.62
N TRP A 252 -8.49 15.55 -0.85
CA TRP A 252 -7.10 15.92 -0.62
C TRP A 252 -6.63 17.01 -1.58
N GLN A 253 -6.88 16.83 -2.88
CA GLN A 253 -6.46 17.79 -3.90
C GLN A 253 -7.13 19.17 -3.72
N GLN A 254 -8.44 19.19 -3.48
CA GLN A 254 -9.17 20.44 -3.22
C GLN A 254 -8.66 21.11 -1.93
N GLY A 255 -8.66 20.36 -0.83
CA GLY A 255 -8.24 20.89 0.48
C GLY A 255 -6.80 21.40 0.51
N LYS A 256 -5.84 20.74 -0.14
CA LYS A 256 -4.45 21.23 -0.22
C LYS A 256 -4.31 22.49 -1.08
N THR A 257 -5.16 22.66 -2.09
CA THR A 257 -5.07 23.79 -3.03
C THR A 257 -5.76 25.04 -2.47
N THR A 258 -6.95 24.87 -1.88
CA THR A 258 -7.81 25.99 -1.50
C THR A 258 -8.05 26.11 0.01
N GLY A 259 -7.57 25.17 0.82
CA GLY A 259 -7.87 25.11 2.27
C GLY A 259 -9.29 24.61 2.58
N GLU A 260 -10.06 24.23 1.56
CA GLU A 260 -11.43 23.74 1.70
C GLU A 260 -11.82 22.79 0.58
N VAL A 261 -12.82 21.95 0.82
CA VAL A 261 -13.39 21.09 -0.21
C VAL A 261 -14.40 21.92 -0.99
N THR A 262 -14.08 22.31 -2.22
CA THR A 262 -14.93 23.22 -3.01
C THR A 262 -16.16 22.52 -3.59
N SER A 263 -16.10 21.21 -3.84
CA SER A 263 -17.22 20.45 -4.41
C SER A 263 -18.17 19.88 -3.35
N ILE A 264 -18.55 20.71 -2.38
CA ILE A 264 -19.50 20.28 -1.34
C ILE A 264 -20.87 19.97 -1.90
N GLU A 265 -21.26 20.48 -3.07
CA GLU A 265 -22.52 20.13 -3.72
C GLU A 265 -22.66 18.62 -3.91
N ASP A 266 -21.57 17.88 -4.13
CA ASP A 266 -21.55 16.42 -4.25
C ASP A 266 -21.46 15.67 -2.91
N CYS A 267 -21.11 16.38 -1.84
CA CYS A 267 -20.93 15.78 -0.51
C CYS A 267 -22.26 15.36 0.11
N MET A 268 -22.30 14.14 0.67
CA MET A 268 -23.46 13.62 1.42
C MET A 268 -23.26 13.66 2.93
N GLY A 269 -22.26 14.42 3.42
CA GLY A 269 -22.08 14.64 4.86
C GLY A 269 -21.84 13.40 5.71
N CYS A 270 -21.32 12.32 5.12
CA CYS A 270 -21.07 11.07 5.86
C CYS A 270 -19.87 11.15 6.81
N ALA A 271 -19.10 12.24 6.76
CA ALA A 271 -17.87 12.54 7.50
C ALA A 271 -16.75 11.48 7.43
N ARG A 272 -16.84 10.51 6.51
CA ARG A 272 -15.84 9.43 6.37
C ARG A 272 -14.43 9.96 6.08
N CYS A 273 -14.32 11.02 5.28
CA CYS A 273 -13.05 11.66 4.96
C CYS A 273 -12.41 12.36 6.17
N ILE A 274 -13.23 12.84 7.11
CA ILE A 274 -12.78 13.51 8.34
C ILE A 274 -12.38 12.47 9.37
N ILE A 275 -13.24 11.51 9.68
CA ILE A 275 -12.96 10.49 10.70
C ILE A 275 -11.82 9.54 10.32
N SER A 276 -11.41 9.51 9.04
CA SER A 276 -10.22 8.77 8.58
C SER A 276 -8.93 9.58 8.63
N CYS A 277 -9.02 10.90 8.85
CA CYS A 277 -7.86 11.78 8.96
C CYS A 277 -7.09 11.47 10.25
N PRO A 278 -5.80 11.08 10.16
CA PRO A 278 -5.02 10.73 11.34
C PRO A 278 -4.50 11.94 12.13
N THR A 279 -4.51 13.13 11.54
CA THR A 279 -3.93 14.37 12.09
C THR A 279 -4.98 15.43 12.41
N ASP A 280 -6.27 15.11 12.35
CA ASP A 280 -7.36 16.07 12.56
C ASP A 280 -7.34 17.30 11.63
N ALA A 281 -6.64 17.21 10.49
CA ALA A 281 -6.51 18.29 9.52
C ALA A 281 -7.82 18.63 8.77
N LEU A 282 -8.90 17.87 8.94
CA LEU A 282 -10.18 18.08 8.26
C LEU A 282 -11.29 18.30 9.28
N GLU A 283 -12.16 19.28 9.03
CA GLU A 283 -13.30 19.59 9.92
C GLU A 283 -14.58 19.94 9.15
N ILE A 284 -15.74 19.58 9.70
CA ILE A 284 -17.04 20.09 9.21
C ILE A 284 -17.32 21.47 9.79
N ARG A 285 -17.77 22.38 8.92
CA ARG A 285 -18.41 23.65 9.29
C ARG A 285 -19.88 23.62 8.86
N ASP A 286 -20.78 24.11 9.70
CA ASP A 286 -22.22 24.24 9.41
C ASP A 286 -22.85 25.38 10.24
N VAL A 287 -24.18 25.55 10.20
CA VAL A 287 -24.89 26.62 10.95
C VAL A 287 -24.51 26.70 12.43
N ARG A 288 -24.11 25.58 13.06
CA ARG A 288 -23.69 25.59 14.47
C ARG A 288 -22.46 26.45 14.70
N ASN A 289 -21.62 26.64 13.68
CA ASN A 289 -20.45 27.51 13.74
C ASN A 289 -20.80 29.00 13.80
N LEU A 290 -22.00 29.41 13.40
CA LEU A 290 -22.48 30.78 13.61
C LEU A 290 -22.68 31.06 15.10
N PHE A 291 -23.26 30.10 15.82
CA PHE A 291 -23.53 30.21 17.26
C PHE A 291 -22.35 29.81 18.13
N ARG A 292 -21.42 29.01 17.58
CA ARG A 292 -20.22 28.51 18.26
C ARG A 292 -19.02 28.57 17.31
N PRO A 293 -18.38 29.75 17.14
CA PRO A 293 -17.26 29.93 16.21
C PRO A 293 -16.09 28.94 16.45
N ASN A 294 -15.85 28.61 17.71
CA ASN A 294 -14.78 27.70 18.15
C ASN A 294 -15.11 26.21 18.02
N LEU A 295 -16.31 25.84 17.53
CA LEU A 295 -16.68 24.43 17.35
C LEU A 295 -15.88 23.81 16.18
N ARG A 296 -14.89 22.98 16.51
CA ARG A 296 -14.17 22.14 15.54
C ARG A 296 -14.78 20.74 15.50
N GLN A 297 -15.30 20.34 14.34
CA GLN A 297 -15.88 19.02 14.12
C GLN A 297 -14.92 18.13 13.31
N ASP A 298 -13.74 17.91 13.88
CA ASP A 298 -12.66 17.05 13.36
C ASP A 298 -12.86 15.58 13.77
N ALA A 299 -11.89 14.69 13.47
CA ALA A 299 -12.00 13.28 13.82
C ALA A 299 -12.02 13.09 15.34
N GLY A 300 -11.18 13.80 16.08
CA GLY A 300 -11.15 13.84 17.54
C GLY A 300 -12.53 14.12 18.14
N HIS A 301 -13.19 15.20 17.70
CA HIS A 301 -14.53 15.58 18.13
C HIS A 301 -15.59 14.54 17.76
N LEU A 302 -15.63 14.11 16.49
CA LEU A 302 -16.69 13.22 15.99
C LEU A 302 -16.59 11.80 16.54
N LEU A 303 -15.38 11.31 16.78
CA LEU A 303 -15.13 9.99 17.36
C LEU A 303 -15.15 10.01 18.89
N LYS A 304 -15.20 11.19 19.51
CA LYS A 304 -14.93 11.39 20.95
C LYS A 304 -13.62 10.70 21.35
N ARG A 305 -12.63 10.74 20.46
CA ARG A 305 -11.35 10.06 20.62
C ARG A 305 -10.47 10.95 21.48
N LYS A 306 -9.95 10.43 22.60
CA LYS A 306 -8.78 11.04 23.25
C LYS A 306 -7.60 10.90 22.29
N SER A 307 -6.92 12.00 21.98
CA SER A 307 -5.70 11.95 21.17
C SER A 307 -4.75 10.91 21.78
N GLN A 308 -4.54 9.80 21.07
CA GLN A 308 -3.59 8.79 21.48
C GLN A 308 -2.27 9.18 20.84
N ILE A 309 -1.32 9.59 21.66
CA ILE A 309 0.06 9.79 21.23
C ILE A 309 0.57 8.43 20.77
N PRO A 310 0.96 8.26 19.50
CA PRO A 310 1.51 7.01 19.02
C PRO A 310 2.75 6.62 19.83
N ALA A 311 3.02 5.31 19.96
CA ALA A 311 4.26 4.85 20.58
C ALA A 311 5.46 5.50 19.88
N PRO A 312 6.52 5.95 20.61
CA PRO A 312 7.70 6.54 20.01
C PRO A 312 8.42 5.53 19.09
N ARG A 313 9.22 6.04 18.15
CA ARG A 313 9.90 5.16 17.18
C ARG A 313 10.96 4.39 17.94
N THR A 314 10.97 3.08 17.79
CA THR A 314 11.95 2.23 18.48
C THR A 314 12.76 1.48 17.44
N GLU A 315 14.02 1.87 17.31
CA GLU A 315 14.99 1.12 16.51
C GLU A 315 15.52 -0.09 17.28
N PRO A 316 15.87 -1.18 16.58
CA PRO A 316 16.69 -2.25 17.14
C PRO A 316 17.99 -1.70 17.74
N ALA A 317 18.19 -1.86 19.05
CA ALA A 317 19.43 -1.43 19.69
C ALA A 317 20.64 -2.23 19.15
N HIS A 318 21.75 -1.55 18.92
CA HIS A 318 23.00 -2.22 18.55
C HIS A 318 23.61 -2.94 19.76
N ARG A 319 24.31 -4.05 19.51
CA ARG A 319 25.20 -4.67 20.49
C ARG A 319 26.40 -3.74 20.75
N PRO A 320 26.99 -3.74 21.97
CA PRO A 320 28.17 -2.93 22.26
C PRO A 320 29.29 -3.17 21.25
N ALA A 321 30.03 -2.12 20.86
CA ALA A 321 31.10 -2.22 19.86
C ALA A 321 32.14 -3.29 20.20
N ALA A 322 32.60 -3.33 21.45
CA ALA A 322 33.55 -4.36 21.92
C ALA A 322 33.06 -5.80 21.69
N VAL A 323 31.78 -6.07 21.95
CA VAL A 323 31.18 -7.39 21.70
C VAL A 323 31.07 -7.67 20.20
N ARG A 324 30.67 -6.66 19.40
CA ARG A 324 30.59 -6.77 17.94
C ARG A 324 31.94 -7.03 17.28
N LEU A 325 33.03 -6.55 17.85
CA LEU A 325 34.40 -6.77 17.36
C LEU A 325 34.90 -8.20 17.68
N SER A 326 34.41 -8.81 18.76
CA SER A 326 34.79 -10.18 19.16
C SER A 326 34.09 -11.31 18.39
N ASP A 327 33.06 -11.01 17.59
CA ASP A 327 32.31 -12.04 16.87
C ASP A 327 31.79 -11.59 15.49
N TRP A 328 31.17 -12.54 14.78
CA TRP A 328 30.59 -12.33 13.45
C TRP A 328 29.06 -12.37 13.47
N ASN A 329 28.45 -12.19 14.65
CA ASN A 329 27.00 -12.20 14.81
C ASN A 329 26.38 -10.86 14.37
N GLN A 330 25.06 -10.83 14.16
CA GLN A 330 24.37 -9.63 13.70
C GLN A 330 24.52 -8.46 14.67
N ALA A 331 24.74 -7.25 14.15
CA ALA A 331 24.98 -6.07 15.00
C ALA A 331 23.76 -5.64 15.84
N GLU A 332 22.55 -5.82 15.32
CA GLU A 332 21.30 -5.41 15.96
C GLU A 332 20.71 -6.50 16.84
N LYS A 333 20.14 -6.09 17.97
CA LYS A 333 19.28 -6.91 18.81
C LYS A 333 17.88 -7.01 18.20
N VAL A 334 17.21 -8.14 18.37
CA VAL A 334 15.81 -8.28 17.92
C VAL A 334 14.88 -7.55 18.89
N LEU A 335 13.93 -6.79 18.36
CA LEU A 335 12.88 -6.16 19.17
C LEU A 335 11.96 -7.21 19.76
N SER A 336 11.41 -6.94 20.96
CA SER A 336 10.42 -7.84 21.55
C SER A 336 9.16 -7.89 20.67
N THR A 337 8.45 -9.01 20.67
CA THR A 337 7.17 -9.17 19.95
C THR A 337 6.19 -8.05 20.28
N LYS A 338 6.15 -7.62 21.54
CA LYS A 338 5.30 -6.53 22.02
C LYS A 338 5.70 -5.18 21.43
N ASP A 339 7.01 -4.91 21.34
CA ASP A 339 7.49 -3.67 20.73
C ASP A 339 7.28 -3.67 19.22
N LEU A 340 7.45 -4.81 18.55
CA LEU A 340 7.13 -4.96 17.12
C LEU A 340 5.65 -4.71 16.84
N GLN A 341 4.73 -5.24 17.66
CA GLN A 341 3.30 -4.93 17.56
C GLN A 341 3.04 -3.43 17.70
N ARG A 342 3.62 -2.80 18.73
CA ARG A 342 3.50 -1.35 18.95
C ARG A 342 4.06 -0.53 17.79
N GLN A 343 5.18 -0.97 17.20
CA GLN A 343 5.73 -0.31 16.01
C GLN A 343 4.82 -0.50 14.79
N ALA A 344 4.20 -1.68 14.62
CA ALA A 344 3.24 -1.93 13.56
C ALA A 344 1.95 -1.09 13.71
N GLU A 345 1.46 -0.91 14.93
CA GLU A 345 0.30 -0.05 15.27
C GLU A 345 0.49 1.42 14.88
N ARG A 346 1.74 1.88 14.72
CA ARG A 346 2.04 3.23 14.21
C ARG A 346 1.56 3.41 12.76
N CYS A 347 1.37 2.33 11.99
CA CYS A 347 0.95 2.42 10.59
C CYS A 347 -0.34 3.22 10.45
N LEU A 348 -0.33 4.22 9.56
CA LEU A 348 -1.48 5.10 9.34
C LEU A 348 -2.55 4.50 8.43
N ASP A 349 -2.28 3.36 7.80
CA ASP A 349 -3.14 2.78 6.76
C ASP A 349 -3.45 3.84 5.67
N CYS A 350 -2.38 4.39 5.10
CA CYS A 350 -2.44 5.48 4.11
C CYS A 350 -3.28 5.08 2.89
N GLY A 351 -4.05 6.03 2.36
CA GLY A 351 -4.87 5.79 1.17
C GLY A 351 -4.03 5.56 -0.09
N VAL A 352 -2.87 6.21 -0.17
CA VAL A 352 -1.85 5.95 -1.20
C VAL A 352 -0.53 5.65 -0.48
N PRO A 353 -0.24 4.38 -0.17
CA PRO A 353 0.87 4.02 0.71
C PRO A 353 2.22 4.20 0.01
N GLY A 354 2.93 5.28 0.37
CA GLY A 354 4.27 5.57 -0.13
C GLY A 354 5.27 4.44 0.11
N CYS A 355 5.17 3.75 1.26
CA CYS A 355 6.02 2.61 1.59
C CYS A 355 5.91 1.45 0.58
N ARG A 356 4.70 1.15 0.09
CA ARG A 356 4.47 0.13 -0.93
C ARG A 356 4.96 0.58 -2.30
N ASN A 357 4.70 1.83 -2.66
CA ASN A 357 5.12 2.38 -3.95
C ASN A 357 6.65 2.50 -4.08
N ALA A 358 7.35 2.79 -2.98
CA ALA A 358 8.81 2.85 -2.94
C ALA A 358 9.47 1.48 -2.76
N CYS A 359 8.71 0.44 -2.43
CA CYS A 359 9.20 -0.93 -2.39
C CYS A 359 9.27 -1.47 -3.83
N PRO A 360 10.44 -1.87 -4.36
CA PRO A 360 10.55 -2.41 -5.71
C PRO A 360 9.71 -3.67 -5.96
N LEU A 361 9.36 -4.41 -4.90
CA LEU A 361 8.52 -5.60 -4.97
C LEU A 361 7.02 -5.28 -4.92
N GLY A 362 6.63 -4.03 -4.67
CA GLY A 362 5.25 -3.65 -4.42
C GLY A 362 4.64 -4.38 -3.22
N ASN A 363 5.48 -4.74 -2.22
CA ASN A 363 5.10 -5.54 -1.05
C ASN A 363 3.82 -5.02 -0.40
N PHE A 364 3.02 -5.94 0.16
CA PHE A 364 1.78 -5.63 0.90
C PHE A 364 2.05 -5.05 2.30
N ILE A 365 2.92 -4.03 2.37
CA ILE A 365 3.42 -3.44 3.62
C ILE A 365 2.31 -3.03 4.57
N PRO A 366 1.31 -2.24 4.15
CA PRO A 366 0.20 -1.90 5.04
C PRO A 366 -0.57 -3.13 5.54
N ASP A 367 -0.78 -4.13 4.67
CA ASP A 367 -1.57 -5.32 4.98
C ASP A 367 -0.89 -6.23 6.01
N TRP A 368 0.42 -6.50 5.85
CA TRP A 368 1.15 -7.29 6.83
C TRP A 368 1.48 -6.51 8.10
N LEU A 369 1.59 -5.17 8.05
CA LEU A 369 1.66 -4.33 9.25
C LEU A 369 0.35 -4.37 10.03
N GLU A 370 -0.80 -4.33 9.36
CA GLU A 370 -2.12 -4.47 10.00
C GLU A 370 -2.26 -5.85 10.67
N ALA A 371 -1.82 -6.92 10.01
CA ALA A 371 -1.80 -8.26 10.58
C ALA A 371 -0.84 -8.35 11.80
N ALA A 372 0.37 -7.80 11.69
CA ALA A 372 1.34 -7.73 12.77
C ALA A 372 0.82 -6.94 13.98
N ALA A 373 0.18 -5.79 13.75
CA ALA A 373 -0.44 -4.99 14.81
C ALA A 373 -1.54 -5.75 15.57
N ARG A 374 -2.28 -6.64 14.89
CA ARG A 374 -3.27 -7.54 15.52
C ARG A 374 -2.65 -8.77 16.17
N GLY A 375 -1.34 -8.98 16.05
CA GLY A 375 -0.66 -10.19 16.49
C GLY A 375 -0.92 -11.42 15.63
N ASP A 376 -1.49 -11.26 14.44
CA ASP A 376 -1.68 -12.34 13.47
C ASP A 376 -0.40 -12.52 12.65
N TRP A 377 0.64 -13.05 13.31
CA TRP A 377 1.98 -13.20 12.74
C TRP A 377 2.04 -14.17 11.57
N LYS A 378 1.22 -15.23 11.62
CA LYS A 378 1.10 -16.19 10.52
C LYS A 378 0.63 -15.50 9.25
N LYS A 379 -0.47 -14.75 9.32
CA LYS A 379 -0.98 -13.99 8.18
C LYS A 379 0.01 -12.92 7.72
N ALA A 380 0.70 -12.24 8.65
CA ALA A 380 1.73 -11.26 8.30
C ALA A 380 2.87 -11.91 7.49
N GLY A 381 3.34 -13.08 7.93
CA GLY A 381 4.33 -13.89 7.22
C GLY A 381 3.88 -14.33 5.83
N ASP A 382 2.65 -14.87 5.71
CA ASP A 382 2.07 -15.28 4.44
C ASP A 382 1.98 -14.11 3.44
N LEU A 383 1.56 -12.94 3.91
CA LEU A 383 1.47 -11.73 3.10
C LEU A 383 2.84 -11.21 2.64
N ALA A 384 3.87 -11.28 3.49
CA ALA A 384 5.22 -10.89 3.11
C ALA A 384 5.83 -11.84 2.06
N HIS A 385 5.64 -13.15 2.23
CA HIS A 385 6.09 -14.15 1.26
C HIS A 385 5.26 -14.16 -0.03
N ALA A 386 4.03 -13.65 -0.02
CA ALA A 386 3.21 -13.54 -1.22
C ALA A 386 3.90 -12.72 -2.31
N THR A 387 4.57 -11.63 -1.94
CA THR A 387 5.24 -10.71 -2.87
C THR A 387 6.77 -10.90 -2.90
N SER A 388 7.40 -11.28 -1.79
CA SER A 388 8.85 -11.48 -1.71
C SER A 388 9.23 -12.97 -1.54
N PRO A 389 10.11 -13.53 -2.39
CA PRO A 389 10.68 -14.85 -2.16
C PRO A 389 11.64 -14.91 -0.98
N LEU A 390 12.29 -13.79 -0.60
CA LEU A 390 13.37 -13.72 0.40
C LEU A 390 13.17 -12.58 1.43
N PRO A 391 12.00 -12.44 2.08
CA PRO A 391 11.74 -11.33 3.01
C PRO A 391 12.68 -11.35 4.22
N GLU A 392 13.15 -12.52 4.65
CA GLU A 392 14.14 -12.65 5.74
C GLU A 392 15.51 -12.05 5.39
N VAL A 393 15.80 -11.89 4.10
CA VAL A 393 16.99 -11.20 3.59
C VAL A 393 16.67 -9.71 3.45
N CYS A 394 15.57 -9.36 2.77
CA CYS A 394 15.15 -7.97 2.53
C CYS A 394 15.04 -7.16 3.83
N GLY A 395 14.43 -7.72 4.87
CA GLY A 395 14.30 -7.06 6.17
C GLY A 395 15.63 -6.68 6.84
N ARG A 396 16.75 -7.31 6.44
CA ARG A 396 18.09 -7.00 6.97
C ARG A 396 18.92 -6.08 6.10
N ILE A 397 18.88 -6.28 4.78
CA ILE A 397 19.85 -5.67 3.87
C ILE A 397 19.27 -4.60 2.97
N CYS A 398 17.94 -4.48 2.86
CA CYS A 398 17.36 -3.39 2.08
C CYS A 398 17.79 -2.04 2.66
N PRO A 399 18.08 -1.03 1.84
CA PRO A 399 18.31 0.33 2.33
C PRO A 399 16.95 1.00 2.60
N GLN A 400 16.28 0.64 3.70
CA GLN A 400 14.89 1.07 3.94
C GLN A 400 14.71 2.59 3.98
N HIS A 401 15.74 3.32 4.43
CA HIS A 401 15.79 4.79 4.46
C HIS A 401 15.67 5.44 3.08
N ARG A 402 16.05 4.74 2.00
CA ARG A 402 15.86 5.18 0.60
C ARG A 402 14.62 4.57 -0.06
N LEU A 403 13.97 3.62 0.59
CA LEU A 403 12.87 2.84 0.06
C LEU A 403 11.62 3.03 0.93
N CYS A 404 11.11 1.95 1.52
CA CYS A 404 9.83 1.90 2.19
C CYS A 404 9.72 2.82 3.41
N GLU A 405 10.78 2.94 4.22
CA GLU A 405 10.78 3.82 5.39
C GLU A 405 11.03 5.28 5.00
N GLY A 406 11.88 5.53 4.00
CA GLY A 406 12.08 6.87 3.43
C GLY A 406 10.80 7.47 2.85
N ALA A 407 9.98 6.63 2.20
CA ALA A 407 8.69 7.03 1.63
C ALA A 407 7.51 6.90 2.60
N CYS A 408 7.75 6.57 3.88
CA CYS A 408 6.68 6.50 4.87
C CYS A 408 6.15 7.91 5.16
N THR A 409 4.84 8.10 5.06
CA THR A 409 4.16 9.38 5.36
C THR A 409 4.49 9.89 6.77
N ARG A 410 4.76 8.99 7.73
CA ARG A 410 5.12 9.36 9.11
C ARG A 410 6.52 9.94 9.27
N THR A 411 7.37 9.87 8.25
CA THR A 411 8.69 10.49 8.29
C THR A 411 8.60 12.00 8.52
N GLN A 412 7.49 12.64 8.11
CA GLN A 412 7.20 14.06 8.37
C GLN A 412 6.71 14.35 9.80
N LEU A 413 6.48 13.31 10.60
CA LEU A 413 5.99 13.39 11.98
C LEU A 413 7.10 12.94 12.95
N GLU A 414 6.83 11.97 13.82
CA GLU A 414 7.75 11.37 14.79
C GLU A 414 8.52 10.15 14.23
N GLY A 415 8.73 10.13 12.91
CA GLY A 415 9.51 9.13 12.19
C GLY A 415 8.69 7.98 11.57
N ALA A 416 9.27 7.33 10.55
CA ALA A 416 8.67 6.18 9.89
C ALA A 416 8.33 5.01 10.84
N VAL A 417 7.49 4.10 10.35
CA VAL A 417 7.36 2.76 10.93
C VAL A 417 8.67 1.99 10.69
N THR A 418 9.13 1.19 11.66
CA THR A 418 10.33 0.34 11.52
C THR A 418 10.05 -0.92 10.68
N ILE A 419 9.70 -0.68 9.41
CA ILE A 419 9.28 -1.68 8.42
C ILE A 419 10.33 -2.80 8.30
N GLY A 420 11.62 -2.46 8.20
CA GLY A 420 12.68 -3.46 8.04
C GLY A 420 12.79 -4.40 9.24
N ALA A 421 12.72 -3.86 10.45
CA ALA A 421 12.76 -4.65 11.68
C ALA A 421 11.57 -5.62 11.79
N ILE A 422 10.36 -5.15 11.43
CA ILE A 422 9.15 -5.98 11.45
C ILE A 422 9.20 -7.05 10.35
N GLU A 423 9.62 -6.70 9.13
CA GLU A 423 9.78 -7.65 8.00
C GLU A 423 10.77 -8.76 8.32
N ARG A 424 11.90 -8.42 8.94
CA ARG A 424 12.89 -9.39 9.40
C ARG A 424 12.25 -10.41 10.35
N THR A 425 11.60 -9.94 11.42
CA THR A 425 11.07 -10.83 12.45
C THR A 425 9.88 -11.65 11.96
N LEU A 426 8.96 -11.06 11.20
CA LEU A 426 7.81 -11.82 10.68
C LEU A 426 8.28 -12.92 9.73
N ALA A 427 9.32 -12.68 8.93
CA ALA A 427 9.81 -13.66 7.97
C ALA A 427 10.50 -14.83 8.69
N GLU A 428 11.38 -14.53 9.66
CA GLU A 428 12.02 -15.57 10.48
C GLU A 428 10.99 -16.42 11.21
N ARG A 429 10.05 -15.75 11.89
CA ARG A 429 8.99 -16.41 12.64
C ARG A 429 8.12 -17.29 11.75
N ALA A 430 7.75 -16.81 10.56
CA ALA A 430 6.98 -17.61 9.61
C ALA A 430 7.73 -18.90 9.26
N LEU A 431 9.02 -18.82 8.94
CA LEU A 431 9.83 -20.00 8.64
C LEU A 431 9.90 -20.97 9.83
N ASP A 432 10.06 -20.44 11.06
CA ASP A 432 10.13 -21.22 12.31
C ASP A 432 8.81 -21.91 12.64
N GLU A 433 7.69 -21.25 12.38
CA GLU A 433 6.34 -21.79 12.53
C GLU A 433 5.92 -22.71 11.36
N GLY A 434 6.87 -23.10 10.51
CA GLY A 434 6.65 -24.12 9.50
C GLY A 434 6.21 -23.59 8.13
N TRP A 435 6.30 -22.29 7.86
CA TRP A 435 6.03 -21.76 6.51
C TRP A 435 6.94 -22.41 5.47
N ARG A 436 6.38 -22.78 4.32
CA ARG A 436 7.10 -23.42 3.20
C ARG A 436 6.71 -22.77 1.87
N PRO A 437 7.62 -22.68 0.90
CA PRO A 437 7.27 -22.33 -0.47
C PRO A 437 6.24 -23.31 -1.04
N ILE A 438 5.41 -22.83 -1.96
CA ILE A 438 4.35 -23.65 -2.57
C ILE A 438 4.99 -24.70 -3.48
N LYS A 439 4.74 -25.98 -3.16
CA LYS A 439 5.02 -27.10 -4.06
C LYS A 439 3.88 -27.20 -5.09
N PRO A 440 4.17 -27.21 -6.40
CA PRO A 440 3.13 -27.36 -7.41
C PRO A 440 2.45 -28.72 -7.29
N ALA A 441 1.12 -28.75 -7.48
CA ALA A 441 0.37 -30.00 -7.45
C ALA A 441 0.65 -30.87 -8.69
N GLN A 442 0.91 -30.24 -9.84
CA GLN A 442 1.24 -30.90 -11.10
C GLN A 442 2.28 -30.06 -11.86
N HIS A 443 3.16 -30.74 -12.61
CA HIS A 443 4.07 -30.09 -13.54
C HIS A 443 3.38 -29.87 -14.89
N ASN A 444 3.63 -28.72 -15.52
CA ASN A 444 3.01 -28.32 -16.78
C ASN A 444 3.77 -28.82 -18.03
N GLY A 445 4.79 -29.66 -17.85
CA GLY A 445 5.63 -30.22 -18.91
C GLY A 445 6.73 -29.28 -19.41
N ARG A 446 6.78 -28.01 -18.98
CA ARG A 446 7.83 -27.06 -19.35
C ARG A 446 9.06 -27.18 -18.45
N LYS A 447 10.23 -27.01 -19.04
CA LYS A 447 11.54 -27.05 -18.37
C LYS A 447 12.27 -25.73 -18.56
N VAL A 448 12.73 -25.14 -17.45
CA VAL A 448 13.51 -23.90 -17.48
C VAL A 448 14.79 -24.08 -16.68
N THR A 449 15.90 -23.68 -17.31
CA THR A 449 17.20 -23.63 -16.64
C THR A 449 17.52 -22.21 -16.19
N ILE A 450 18.04 -22.08 -14.98
CA ILE A 450 18.45 -20.81 -14.38
C ILE A 450 19.95 -20.86 -14.14
N ILE A 451 20.70 -19.91 -14.68
CA ILE A 451 22.16 -19.81 -14.48
C ILE A 451 22.44 -18.69 -13.48
N GLY A 452 22.86 -19.06 -12.28
CA GLY A 452 23.14 -18.20 -11.14
C GLY A 452 22.13 -18.38 -10.00
N ALA A 453 22.60 -18.87 -8.86
CA ALA A 453 21.84 -19.06 -7.62
C ALA A 453 21.85 -17.82 -6.71
N GLY A 454 22.00 -16.62 -7.28
CA GLY A 454 21.84 -15.35 -6.57
C GLY A 454 20.36 -14.99 -6.32
N PRO A 455 20.07 -13.83 -5.69
CA PRO A 455 18.70 -13.41 -5.39
C PRO A 455 17.76 -13.43 -6.60
N ALA A 456 18.24 -13.01 -7.76
CA ALA A 456 17.47 -13.01 -9.01
C ALA A 456 17.10 -14.42 -9.46
N GLY A 457 18.07 -15.34 -9.52
CA GLY A 457 17.84 -16.73 -9.92
C GLY A 457 16.97 -17.48 -8.92
N LEU A 458 17.19 -17.32 -7.61
CA LEU A 458 16.34 -17.95 -6.58
C LEU A 458 14.89 -17.44 -6.64
N SER A 459 14.69 -16.15 -6.90
CA SER A 459 13.35 -15.57 -7.06
C SER A 459 12.67 -16.07 -8.32
N CYS A 460 13.39 -16.13 -9.44
CA CYS A 460 12.90 -16.69 -10.70
C CYS A 460 12.51 -18.17 -10.52
N ALA A 461 13.36 -18.95 -9.85
CA ALA A 461 13.14 -20.36 -9.58
C ALA A 461 11.87 -20.60 -8.76
N GLU A 462 11.70 -19.88 -7.66
CA GLU A 462 10.51 -19.98 -6.81
C GLU A 462 9.23 -19.67 -7.58
N ARG A 463 9.22 -18.59 -8.37
CA ARG A 463 8.05 -18.16 -9.11
C ARG A 463 7.67 -19.13 -10.23
N LEU A 464 8.65 -19.62 -11.00
CA LEU A 464 8.41 -20.59 -12.07
C LEU A 464 7.98 -21.95 -11.50
N ASN A 465 8.64 -22.44 -10.45
CA ASN A 465 8.26 -23.69 -9.80
C ASN A 465 6.83 -23.65 -9.25
N ARG A 466 6.43 -22.53 -8.64
CA ARG A 466 5.06 -22.30 -8.18
C ARG A 466 4.02 -22.38 -9.31
N MET A 467 4.42 -22.06 -10.54
CA MET A 467 3.59 -22.16 -11.75
C MET A 467 3.61 -23.56 -12.40
N GLY A 468 4.25 -24.55 -11.77
CA GLY A 468 4.35 -25.93 -12.26
C GLY A 468 5.47 -26.18 -13.27
N VAL A 469 6.37 -25.23 -13.50
CA VAL A 469 7.54 -25.41 -14.38
C VAL A 469 8.60 -26.25 -13.66
N GLU A 470 9.21 -27.20 -14.36
CA GLU A 470 10.38 -27.93 -13.84
C GLU A 470 11.62 -27.02 -13.93
N VAL A 471 12.23 -26.71 -12.79
CA VAL A 471 13.33 -25.74 -12.71
C VAL A 471 14.61 -26.40 -12.22
N THR A 472 15.70 -26.19 -12.96
CA THR A 472 17.07 -26.51 -12.51
C THR A 472 17.91 -25.24 -12.44
N VAL A 473 18.53 -24.99 -11.28
CA VAL A 473 19.41 -23.85 -11.03
C VAL A 473 20.87 -24.31 -11.06
N TYR A 474 21.68 -23.72 -11.93
CA TYR A 474 23.12 -23.95 -12.03
C TYR A 474 23.89 -22.81 -11.36
N ASP A 475 24.91 -23.12 -10.57
CA ASP A 475 25.83 -22.10 -10.05
C ASP A 475 27.26 -22.67 -9.92
N ARG A 476 28.24 -21.81 -10.21
CA ARG A 476 29.66 -22.14 -10.05
C ARG A 476 30.09 -22.31 -8.59
N SER A 477 29.35 -21.71 -7.66
CA SER A 477 29.56 -21.87 -6.22
C SER A 477 28.90 -23.15 -5.73
N THR A 478 29.51 -23.78 -4.73
CA THR A 478 28.95 -24.96 -4.03
C THR A 478 27.81 -24.61 -3.08
N LYS A 479 27.51 -23.32 -2.87
CA LYS A 479 26.43 -22.82 -2.00
C LYS A 479 25.63 -21.76 -2.74
N ILE A 480 24.31 -21.76 -2.53
CA ILE A 480 23.42 -20.74 -3.11
C ILE A 480 23.61 -19.36 -2.46
N GLY A 481 23.04 -18.33 -3.08
CA GLY A 481 22.94 -16.97 -2.55
C GLY A 481 23.76 -15.93 -3.29
N GLY A 482 24.69 -16.34 -4.18
CA GLY A 482 25.58 -15.42 -4.89
C GLY A 482 26.32 -14.49 -3.92
N LEU A 483 26.27 -13.18 -4.15
CA LEU A 483 26.89 -12.20 -3.24
C LEU A 483 26.30 -12.19 -1.82
N LEU A 484 25.07 -12.69 -1.61
CA LEU A 484 24.55 -12.87 -0.24
C LEU A 484 25.38 -13.88 0.55
N GLN A 485 25.95 -14.88 -0.14
CA GLN A 485 26.78 -15.92 0.45
C GLN A 485 28.25 -15.54 0.49
N THR A 486 28.77 -14.95 -0.58
CA THR A 486 30.21 -14.70 -0.76
C THR A 486 30.65 -13.28 -0.44
N GLY A 487 29.80 -12.28 -0.64
CA GLY A 487 30.15 -10.86 -0.46
C GLY A 487 29.70 -10.31 0.89
N VAL A 488 28.39 -10.38 1.17
CA VAL A 488 27.80 -9.81 2.38
C VAL A 488 28.36 -10.54 3.61
N PRO A 489 28.92 -9.86 4.61
CA PRO A 489 29.44 -10.51 5.83
C PRO A 489 28.36 -11.19 6.68
N ALA A 490 28.77 -12.18 7.49
CA ALA A 490 27.89 -12.89 8.43
C ALA A 490 27.27 -11.96 9.49
N PHE A 491 27.97 -10.89 9.89
CA PHE A 491 27.45 -9.91 10.85
C PHE A 491 26.35 -8.98 10.29
N LYS A 492 26.01 -9.12 9.00
CA LYS A 492 24.83 -8.49 8.36
C LYS A 492 23.77 -9.51 7.98
N LEU A 493 24.20 -10.65 7.46
CA LEU A 493 23.31 -11.71 7.02
C LEU A 493 23.87 -13.08 7.42
N ASP A 494 23.18 -13.74 8.34
CA ASP A 494 23.50 -15.10 8.74
C ASP A 494 23.36 -16.05 7.54
N LYS A 495 24.42 -16.81 7.26
CA LYS A 495 24.50 -17.75 6.13
C LYS A 495 23.64 -18.99 6.34
N THR A 496 23.28 -19.31 7.59
CA THR A 496 22.35 -20.41 7.88
C THR A 496 20.97 -20.18 7.26
N LEU A 497 20.56 -18.91 7.11
CA LEU A 497 19.30 -18.55 6.44
C LEU A 497 19.29 -18.97 4.96
N LEU A 498 20.42 -18.84 4.27
CA LEU A 498 20.55 -19.25 2.87
C LEU A 498 20.56 -20.77 2.75
N ALA A 499 21.24 -21.48 3.64
CA ALA A 499 21.21 -22.94 3.70
C ALA A 499 19.79 -23.47 3.94
N ARG A 500 19.08 -22.89 4.93
CA ARG A 500 17.67 -23.21 5.19
C ARG A 500 16.81 -22.95 3.96
N ARG A 501 17.01 -21.80 3.30
CA ARG A 501 16.28 -21.43 2.09
C ARG A 501 16.52 -22.43 0.95
N GLN A 502 17.75 -22.92 0.77
CA GLN A 502 18.06 -23.96 -0.20
C GLN A 502 17.20 -25.20 0.03
N THR A 503 17.23 -25.73 1.26
CA THR A 503 16.45 -26.92 1.63
C THR A 503 14.96 -26.73 1.39
N LEU A 504 14.42 -25.54 1.69
CA LEU A 504 13.01 -25.23 1.46
C LEU A 504 12.64 -25.20 -0.03
N LEU A 505 13.53 -24.69 -0.89
CA LEU A 505 13.33 -24.64 -2.33
C LEU A 505 13.47 -26.05 -2.96
N GLU A 506 14.41 -26.85 -2.49
CA GLU A 506 14.57 -28.26 -2.88
C GLU A 506 13.33 -29.08 -2.52
N GLN A 507 12.80 -28.91 -1.29
CA GLN A 507 11.55 -29.55 -0.86
C GLN A 507 10.35 -29.13 -1.71
N ALA A 508 10.35 -27.90 -2.23
CA ALA A 508 9.32 -27.40 -3.14
C ALA A 508 9.45 -27.94 -4.57
N GLY A 509 10.55 -28.62 -4.92
CA GLY A 509 10.76 -29.29 -6.21
C GLY A 509 11.84 -28.66 -7.10
N ILE A 510 12.54 -27.62 -6.65
CA ILE A 510 13.61 -26.99 -7.43
C ILE A 510 14.89 -27.82 -7.33
N ARG A 511 15.56 -28.06 -8.46
CA ARG A 511 16.84 -28.78 -8.50
C ARG A 511 18.00 -27.79 -8.53
N PHE A 512 19.09 -28.12 -7.82
CA PHE A 512 20.32 -27.34 -7.82
C PHE A 512 21.49 -28.17 -8.36
N SER A 513 22.22 -27.61 -9.33
CA SER A 513 23.49 -28.11 -9.84
C SER A 513 24.58 -27.11 -9.46
N LEU A 514 25.19 -27.32 -8.29
CA LEU A 514 26.13 -26.40 -7.66
C LEU A 514 27.58 -26.84 -7.90
N GLY A 515 28.52 -25.90 -7.83
CA GLY A 515 29.94 -26.15 -8.09
C GLY A 515 30.28 -26.33 -9.57
N LEU A 516 29.35 -25.98 -10.47
CA LEU A 516 29.48 -26.20 -11.90
C LEU A 516 29.41 -24.87 -12.65
N SER A 517 30.46 -24.55 -13.42
CA SER A 517 30.46 -23.39 -14.31
C SER A 517 29.87 -23.78 -15.65
N VAL A 518 28.91 -23.00 -16.16
CA VAL A 518 28.30 -23.21 -17.48
C VAL A 518 29.14 -22.48 -18.52
N ASP A 519 29.86 -23.22 -19.35
CA ASP A 519 30.60 -22.69 -20.50
C ASP A 519 29.70 -22.56 -21.74
N ALA A 520 30.28 -22.16 -22.88
CA ALA A 520 29.53 -21.95 -24.11
C ALA A 520 28.93 -23.25 -24.68
N ALA A 521 29.64 -24.38 -24.58
CA ALA A 521 29.15 -25.67 -25.09
C ALA A 521 27.98 -26.16 -24.24
N MET A 522 28.13 -26.13 -22.92
CA MET A 522 27.07 -26.50 -21.98
C MET A 522 25.85 -25.57 -22.11
N LEU A 523 26.05 -24.26 -22.33
CA LEU A 523 24.94 -23.35 -22.60
C LEU A 523 24.16 -23.77 -23.85
N SER A 524 24.86 -24.12 -24.93
CA SER A 524 24.24 -24.61 -26.16
C SER A 524 23.43 -25.90 -25.93
N ASP A 525 23.96 -26.84 -25.17
CA ASP A 525 23.26 -28.08 -24.82
C ASP A 525 22.01 -27.80 -23.98
N LEU A 526 22.12 -26.90 -23.00
CA LEU A 526 20.99 -26.49 -22.16
C LEU A 526 19.90 -25.79 -22.97
N LEU A 527 20.27 -24.99 -23.99
CA LEU A 527 19.31 -24.35 -24.90
C LEU A 527 18.52 -25.38 -25.71
N GLY A 528 19.14 -26.49 -26.11
CA GLY A 528 18.45 -27.58 -26.80
C GLY A 528 17.53 -28.43 -25.91
N GLN A 529 17.74 -28.41 -24.59
CA GLN A 529 17.04 -29.28 -23.62
C GLN A 529 15.94 -28.58 -22.82
N ASN A 530 15.87 -27.25 -22.86
CA ASN A 530 14.95 -26.45 -22.04
C ASN A 530 14.10 -25.53 -22.92
N ASP A 531 12.88 -25.24 -22.48
CA ASP A 531 12.00 -24.29 -23.15
C ASP A 531 12.52 -22.84 -23.03
N ALA A 532 13.24 -22.54 -21.95
CA ALA A 532 13.87 -21.24 -21.74
C ALA A 532 15.07 -21.33 -20.78
N ILE A 533 15.92 -20.30 -20.85
CA ILE A 533 17.00 -20.08 -19.90
C ILE A 533 16.90 -18.67 -19.31
N PHE A 534 17.12 -18.55 -18.00
CA PHE A 534 17.27 -17.27 -17.31
C PHE A 534 18.72 -17.07 -16.85
N LEU A 535 19.28 -15.89 -17.14
CA LEU A 535 20.65 -15.53 -16.80
C LEU A 535 20.69 -14.59 -15.58
N GLY A 536 21.05 -15.14 -14.43
CA GLY A 536 21.17 -14.47 -13.13
C GLY A 536 22.61 -14.32 -12.64
N LEU A 537 23.56 -14.01 -13.55
CA LEU A 537 25.01 -14.08 -13.30
C LEU A 537 25.55 -13.05 -12.30
N GLY A 538 24.89 -11.89 -12.21
CA GLY A 538 25.31 -10.76 -11.39
C GLY A 538 26.56 -10.03 -11.91
N ALA A 539 27.04 -9.04 -11.14
CA ALA A 539 28.23 -8.25 -11.45
C ALA A 539 29.34 -8.58 -10.45
N GLN A 540 30.25 -9.47 -10.83
CA GLN A 540 31.28 -10.02 -9.94
C GLN A 540 32.70 -9.60 -10.29
N LYS A 541 32.92 -8.98 -11.47
CA LYS A 541 34.24 -8.47 -11.85
C LYS A 541 34.49 -7.11 -11.19
N PRO A 542 35.59 -6.94 -10.45
CA PRO A 542 35.97 -5.65 -9.90
C PRO A 542 36.17 -4.61 -11.00
N ARG A 543 35.80 -3.36 -10.74
CA ARG A 543 36.16 -2.25 -11.63
C ARG A 543 37.65 -1.96 -11.49
N THR A 544 38.35 -1.96 -12.62
CA THR A 544 39.74 -1.53 -12.67
C THR A 544 39.78 -0.02 -12.87
N ILE A 545 40.68 0.63 -12.14
CA ILE A 545 41.09 2.02 -12.41
C ILE A 545 42.59 2.02 -12.74
N GLU A 546 43.05 3.03 -13.45
CA GLU A 546 44.48 3.27 -13.63
C GLU A 546 45.05 3.84 -12.32
N LEU A 547 45.37 2.95 -11.39
CA LEU A 547 46.02 3.29 -10.12
C LEU A 547 47.41 2.64 -10.10
N PRO A 548 48.49 3.41 -10.34
CA PRO A 548 49.85 2.92 -10.24
C PRO A 548 50.09 2.23 -8.88
N GLY A 549 50.76 1.07 -8.90
CA GLY A 549 51.00 0.26 -7.70
C GLY A 549 49.83 -0.60 -7.22
N GLN A 550 48.69 -0.66 -7.93
CA GLN A 550 47.54 -1.50 -7.53
C GLN A 550 47.81 -3.02 -7.52
N THR A 551 48.93 -3.46 -8.11
CA THR A 551 49.38 -4.86 -8.13
C THR A 551 50.43 -5.16 -7.05
N LEU A 552 50.79 -4.18 -6.21
CA LEU A 552 51.75 -4.38 -5.13
C LEU A 552 51.22 -5.42 -4.13
N PRO A 553 52.09 -6.27 -3.54
CA PRO A 553 51.72 -7.14 -2.44
C PRO A 553 51.07 -6.35 -1.30
N GLY A 554 49.92 -6.83 -0.81
CA GLY A 554 49.12 -6.15 0.21
C GLY A 554 48.00 -5.26 -0.33
N VAL A 555 47.90 -5.07 -1.66
CA VAL A 555 46.73 -4.47 -2.31
C VAL A 555 45.78 -5.56 -2.79
N GLU A 556 44.54 -5.56 -2.30
CA GLU A 556 43.54 -6.59 -2.59
C GLU A 556 42.21 -6.00 -3.10
N GLN A 557 41.50 -6.76 -3.93
CA GLN A 557 40.15 -6.42 -4.39
C GLN A 557 39.12 -6.81 -3.33
N ALA A 558 38.18 -5.90 -3.03
CA ALA A 558 37.22 -6.07 -1.93
C ALA A 558 36.41 -7.37 -1.99
N LEU A 559 35.87 -7.75 -3.16
CA LEU A 559 35.07 -8.97 -3.26
C LEU A 559 35.89 -10.25 -3.10
N SER A 560 37.11 -10.27 -3.63
CA SER A 560 38.01 -11.42 -3.47
C SER A 560 38.36 -11.61 -2.00
N TRP A 561 38.68 -10.51 -1.32
CA TRP A 561 38.97 -10.52 0.12
C TRP A 561 37.74 -10.94 0.94
N LEU A 562 36.57 -10.31 0.74
CA LEU A 562 35.33 -10.67 1.44
C LEU A 562 34.92 -12.13 1.21
N LYS A 563 35.14 -12.68 0.00
CA LYS A 563 34.89 -14.08 -0.29
C LYS A 563 35.71 -15.01 0.59
N ARG A 564 37.00 -14.71 0.81
CA ARG A 564 37.88 -15.47 1.71
C ARG A 564 37.44 -15.35 3.17
N ILE A 565 37.13 -14.14 3.62
CA ILE A 565 36.60 -13.87 4.98
C ILE A 565 35.30 -14.67 5.24
N ASN A 566 34.39 -14.69 4.28
CA ASN A 566 33.11 -15.41 4.37
C ASN A 566 33.27 -16.93 4.23
N ALA A 567 34.36 -17.40 3.62
CA ALA A 567 34.73 -18.81 3.58
C ALA A 567 35.37 -19.29 4.90
N GLY A 568 35.80 -18.37 5.77
CA GLY A 568 36.38 -18.67 7.08
C GLY A 568 37.87 -18.36 7.21
N GLU A 569 38.52 -17.85 6.16
CA GLU A 569 39.91 -17.39 6.21
C GLU A 569 39.97 -16.06 6.99
N ARG A 570 40.12 -16.14 8.33
CA ARG A 570 40.00 -15.02 9.25
C ARG A 570 41.26 -14.83 10.09
N GLU A 571 42.41 -14.84 9.41
CA GLU A 571 43.70 -14.61 10.05
C GLU A 571 43.73 -13.23 10.74
N PRO A 572 44.27 -13.13 11.97
CA PRO A 572 44.39 -11.85 12.67
C PRO A 572 45.22 -10.84 11.88
N LEU A 573 44.75 -9.60 11.88
CA LEU A 573 45.39 -8.41 11.29
C LEU A 573 45.90 -7.44 12.37
N THR A 574 46.16 -7.92 13.59
CA THR A 574 46.68 -7.11 14.70
C THR A 574 47.98 -6.40 14.31
N GLY A 575 48.03 -5.08 14.54
CA GLY A 575 49.17 -4.24 14.17
C GLY A 575 49.28 -3.93 12.68
N GLN A 576 48.28 -4.30 11.86
CA GLN A 576 48.19 -3.87 10.46
C GLN A 576 47.43 -2.56 10.36
N GLN A 577 47.92 -1.66 9.50
CA GLN A 577 47.25 -0.42 9.11
C GLN A 577 46.62 -0.63 7.74
N LEU A 578 45.29 -0.74 7.73
CA LEU A 578 44.51 -1.11 6.56
C LEU A 578 43.71 0.08 6.03
N LEU A 579 43.92 0.36 4.75
CA LEU A 579 43.22 1.43 4.05
C LEU A 579 42.17 0.88 3.08
N VAL A 580 40.90 1.22 3.27
CA VAL A 580 39.81 0.85 2.37
C VAL A 580 39.50 2.00 1.42
N LEU A 581 39.68 1.80 0.12
CA LEU A 581 39.37 2.81 -0.90
C LEU A 581 37.94 2.61 -1.42
N GLY A 582 37.01 3.45 -0.98
CA GLY A 582 35.61 3.37 -1.40
C GLY A 582 34.63 4.06 -0.45
N GLY A 583 33.36 4.14 -0.86
CA GLY A 583 32.31 4.80 -0.07
C GLY A 583 30.93 4.16 -0.19
N GLY A 584 30.87 2.88 -0.58
CA GLY A 584 29.65 2.08 -0.65
C GLY A 584 29.57 1.04 0.47
N ASP A 585 28.49 0.26 0.52
CA ASP A 585 28.31 -0.77 1.55
C ASP A 585 29.44 -1.81 1.53
N THR A 586 29.97 -2.15 0.35
CA THR A 586 31.16 -3.03 0.24
C THR A 586 32.36 -2.49 1.00
N ALA A 587 32.59 -1.17 0.99
CA ALA A 587 33.69 -0.55 1.72
C ALA A 587 33.45 -0.64 3.24
N MET A 588 32.21 -0.43 3.68
CA MET A 588 31.85 -0.60 5.10
C MET A 588 31.99 -2.06 5.54
N ASP A 589 31.57 -3.01 4.70
CA ASP A 589 31.68 -4.44 4.95
C ASP A 589 33.15 -4.85 5.09
N CYS A 590 34.03 -4.34 4.22
CA CYS A 590 35.48 -4.53 4.32
C CYS A 590 36.05 -3.92 5.61
N ALA A 591 35.73 -2.67 5.89
CA ALA A 591 36.25 -1.96 7.06
C ALA A 591 35.86 -2.66 8.37
N ARG A 592 34.58 -2.99 8.51
CA ARG A 592 34.03 -3.66 9.70
C ARG A 592 34.54 -5.09 9.87
N ALA A 593 34.79 -5.80 8.77
CA ALA A 593 35.43 -7.11 8.81
C ALA A 593 36.92 -6.99 9.24
N ALA A 594 37.65 -6.01 8.73
CA ALA A 594 39.06 -5.80 9.07
C ALA A 594 39.24 -5.39 10.54
N LEU A 595 38.36 -4.54 11.06
CA LEU A 595 38.34 -4.17 12.49
C LEU A 595 38.14 -5.40 13.40
N ARG A 596 37.28 -6.35 13.01
CA ARG A 596 37.08 -7.63 13.74
C ARG A 596 38.31 -8.53 13.72
N LEU A 597 39.19 -8.35 12.74
CA LEU A 597 40.47 -9.06 12.68
C LEU A 597 41.57 -8.32 13.44
N GLY A 598 41.31 -7.16 14.02
CA GLY A 598 42.27 -6.39 14.83
C GLY A 598 43.10 -5.36 14.06
N ALA A 599 42.75 -5.06 12.80
CA ALA A 599 43.43 -4.00 12.04
C ALA A 599 43.04 -2.60 12.52
N GLU A 600 43.97 -1.65 12.39
CA GLU A 600 43.65 -0.23 12.39
C GLU A 600 43.11 0.14 11.01
N VAL A 601 41.89 0.67 10.93
CA VAL A 601 41.19 0.83 9.66
C VAL A 601 40.87 2.28 9.35
N THR A 602 41.30 2.71 8.17
CA THR A 602 40.93 4.00 7.58
C THR A 602 40.15 3.78 6.29
N VAL A 603 39.01 4.43 6.14
CA VAL A 603 38.22 4.44 4.91
C VAL A 603 38.43 5.76 4.18
N ALA A 604 38.98 5.70 2.96
CA ALA A 604 39.18 6.86 2.12
C ALA A 604 38.13 6.93 1.01
N TYR A 605 37.47 8.09 0.91
CA TYR A 605 36.47 8.38 -0.11
C TYR A 605 36.81 9.66 -0.89
N ARG A 606 36.71 9.57 -2.22
CA ARG A 606 37.05 10.65 -3.16
C ARG A 606 36.19 11.91 -3.06
N GLY A 607 35.10 11.90 -2.29
CA GLY A 607 34.17 13.02 -2.21
C GLY A 607 33.81 13.38 -0.77
N PRO A 608 32.91 14.35 -0.58
CA PRO A 608 32.44 14.74 0.74
C PRO A 608 31.59 13.63 1.36
N GLU A 609 31.52 13.60 2.68
CA GLU A 609 30.75 12.64 3.47
C GLU A 609 29.29 12.51 3.00
N ALA A 610 28.64 13.64 2.71
CA ALA A 610 27.25 13.70 2.26
C ALA A 610 26.98 12.91 0.97
N ARG A 611 28.02 12.58 0.17
CA ARG A 611 27.91 11.78 -1.05
C ARG A 611 28.25 10.29 -0.86
N LEU A 612 28.49 9.84 0.37
CA LEU A 612 28.66 8.41 0.65
C LEU A 612 27.44 7.63 0.16
N ARG A 613 27.70 6.53 -0.54
CA ARG A 613 26.66 5.65 -1.07
C ARG A 613 26.23 4.60 -0.06
N ALA A 614 27.09 4.26 0.89
CA ALA A 614 26.79 3.36 2.00
C ALA A 614 25.55 3.81 2.78
N SER A 615 24.86 2.87 3.42
CA SER A 615 23.74 3.22 4.28
C SER A 615 24.22 3.97 5.55
N PRO A 616 23.45 4.95 6.06
CA PRO A 616 23.79 5.67 7.29
C PRO A 616 24.06 4.73 8.48
N LYS A 617 23.27 3.66 8.59
CA LYS A 617 23.44 2.60 9.59
C LYS A 617 24.82 1.96 9.52
N GLU A 618 25.27 1.56 8.33
CA GLU A 618 26.58 0.90 8.17
C GLU A 618 27.75 1.87 8.44
N ILE A 619 27.59 3.15 8.09
CA ILE A 619 28.58 4.20 8.40
C ILE A 619 28.69 4.39 9.92
N THR A 620 27.56 4.52 10.62
CA THR A 620 27.51 4.66 12.09
C THR A 620 28.14 3.44 12.77
N LEU A 621 27.77 2.23 12.36
CA LEU A 621 28.32 1.00 12.93
C LEU A 621 29.83 0.89 12.73
N ALA A 622 30.36 1.31 11.57
CA ALA A 622 31.80 1.31 11.31
C ALA A 622 32.55 2.32 12.19
N ARG A 623 31.99 3.52 12.38
CA ARG A 623 32.57 4.53 13.29
C ARG A 623 32.58 4.08 14.74
N GLU A 624 31.47 3.53 15.22
CA GLU A 624 31.36 2.98 16.57
C GLU A 624 32.33 1.82 16.80
N GLU A 625 32.67 1.06 15.74
CA GLU A 625 33.66 -0.02 15.76
C GLU A 625 35.12 0.48 15.65
N GLY A 626 35.34 1.79 15.42
CA GLY A 626 36.67 2.41 15.40
C GLY A 626 37.23 2.77 14.03
N ALA A 627 36.45 2.67 12.94
CA ALA A 627 36.91 3.08 11.61
C ALA A 627 37.14 4.59 11.54
N GLN A 628 38.30 5.00 11.03
CA GLN A 628 38.58 6.39 10.67
C GLN A 628 38.11 6.67 9.23
N PHE A 629 37.77 7.92 8.92
CA PHE A 629 37.26 8.32 7.61
C PHE A 629 38.03 9.51 7.05
N LEU A 630 38.46 9.38 5.79
CA LEU A 630 39.08 10.46 5.01
C LEU A 630 38.16 10.81 3.83
N PHE A 631 37.74 12.08 3.76
CA PHE A 631 36.84 12.60 2.73
C PHE A 631 37.56 13.54 1.80
N ASN A 632 37.10 13.66 0.55
CA ASN A 632 37.77 14.42 -0.50
C ASN A 632 39.22 13.95 -0.74
N HIS A 633 39.44 12.64 -0.64
CA HIS A 633 40.73 12.00 -0.87
C HIS A 633 40.62 11.07 -2.08
N ALA A 634 41.09 11.54 -3.24
CA ALA A 634 41.11 10.75 -4.47
C ALA A 634 42.46 10.03 -4.61
N PRO A 635 42.51 8.69 -4.70
CA PRO A 635 43.78 7.97 -4.75
C PRO A 635 44.48 8.21 -6.09
N LEU A 636 45.77 8.55 -6.04
CA LEU A 636 46.63 8.77 -7.19
C LEU A 636 47.60 7.61 -7.44
N GLU A 637 48.11 6.97 -6.39
CA GLU A 637 49.14 5.92 -6.50
C GLU A 637 49.27 5.12 -5.20
N CYS A 638 49.38 3.80 -5.27
CA CYS A 638 49.85 2.95 -4.17
C CYS A 638 51.39 2.93 -4.16
N LYS A 639 52.01 3.32 -3.04
CA LYS A 639 53.47 3.41 -2.87
C LYS A 639 54.03 2.11 -2.29
N GLY A 640 55.24 1.73 -2.73
CA GLY A 640 55.97 0.58 -2.21
C GLY A 640 56.95 -0.03 -3.23
N SER A 641 58.02 -0.66 -2.75
CA SER A 641 59.04 -1.35 -3.58
C SER A 641 58.97 -2.88 -3.52
N GLY A 642 58.48 -3.45 -2.41
CA GLY A 642 58.25 -4.90 -2.22
C GLY A 642 56.88 -5.26 -1.66
N GLY A 643 56.08 -4.25 -1.30
CA GLY A 643 54.73 -4.35 -0.75
C GLY A 643 54.21 -2.94 -0.52
N VAL A 644 52.90 -2.78 -0.38
CA VAL A 644 52.30 -1.45 -0.17
C VAL A 644 52.73 -0.89 1.20
N THR A 645 53.17 0.36 1.20
CA THR A 645 53.53 1.12 2.43
C THR A 645 52.64 2.34 2.64
N GLY A 646 51.85 2.72 1.63
CA GLY A 646 50.87 3.77 1.73
C GLY A 646 50.20 4.08 0.40
N VAL A 647 49.26 5.02 0.42
CA VAL A 647 48.59 5.52 -0.78
C VAL A 647 48.72 7.03 -0.83
N ARG A 648 49.14 7.55 -1.99
CA ARG A 648 49.17 8.97 -2.28
C ARG A 648 47.81 9.42 -2.78
N PHE A 649 47.27 10.49 -2.19
CA PHE A 649 45.98 11.05 -2.49
C PHE A 649 46.10 12.46 -3.06
N GLU A 650 45.18 12.83 -3.94
CA GLU A 650 44.84 14.21 -4.24
C GLU A 650 43.81 14.71 -3.22
N THR A 651 44.11 15.85 -2.60
CA THR A 651 43.23 16.56 -1.67
C THR A 651 43.13 18.03 -2.06
N HIS A 652 42.23 18.78 -1.42
CA HIS A 652 42.13 20.23 -1.63
C HIS A 652 43.38 21.01 -1.24
N GLU A 653 44.20 20.46 -0.33
CA GLU A 653 45.43 21.08 0.17
C GLU A 653 46.69 20.61 -0.58
N GLY A 654 46.50 19.81 -1.64
CA GLY A 654 47.57 19.22 -2.43
C GLY A 654 47.69 17.70 -2.25
N ALA A 655 48.81 17.13 -2.71
CA ALA A 655 49.05 15.70 -2.63
C ALA A 655 49.53 15.30 -1.23
N THR A 656 48.84 14.35 -0.60
CA THR A 656 49.17 13.81 0.72
C THR A 656 49.43 12.31 0.63
N ILE A 657 50.21 11.75 1.56
CA ILE A 657 50.45 10.30 1.63
C ILE A 657 49.87 9.80 2.95
N ILE A 658 49.07 8.74 2.88
CA ILE A 658 48.55 8.03 4.04
C ILE A 658 49.25 6.68 4.10
N GLU A 659 49.94 6.42 5.21
CA GLU A 659 50.65 5.16 5.45
C GLU A 659 49.66 4.01 5.65
N ALA A 660 49.96 2.87 5.04
CA ALA A 660 49.17 1.64 5.13
C ALA A 660 49.97 0.46 4.60
N ASN A 661 50.02 -0.64 5.36
CA ASN A 661 50.66 -1.90 4.92
C ASN A 661 49.67 -2.89 4.27
N ARG A 662 48.39 -2.52 4.22
CA ARG A 662 47.32 -3.21 3.50
C ARG A 662 46.37 -2.20 2.85
N VAL A 663 45.93 -2.50 1.63
CA VAL A 663 44.95 -1.67 0.90
C VAL A 663 43.86 -2.55 0.32
N ILE A 664 42.59 -2.20 0.56
CA ILE A 664 41.45 -2.87 -0.05
C ILE A 664 40.77 -1.92 -1.05
N LEU A 665 40.67 -2.36 -2.30
CA LEU A 665 40.01 -1.64 -3.39
C LEU A 665 38.52 -1.98 -3.43
N ALA A 666 37.66 -1.06 -2.95
CA ALA A 666 36.21 -1.19 -2.91
C ALA A 666 35.53 -0.23 -3.92
N LEU A 667 35.99 -0.28 -5.17
CA LEU A 667 35.66 0.69 -6.23
C LEU A 667 34.39 0.35 -7.04
N GLY A 668 33.73 -0.75 -6.70
CA GLY A 668 32.53 -1.26 -7.37
C GLY A 668 32.83 -2.38 -8.37
N GLN A 669 31.79 -2.89 -9.00
CA GLN A 669 31.84 -4.05 -9.88
C GLN A 669 31.18 -3.79 -11.23
N GLN A 670 31.39 -4.73 -12.15
CA GLN A 670 30.78 -4.82 -13.46
C GLN A 670 30.42 -6.28 -13.81
N ALA A 671 29.61 -6.44 -14.85
CA ALA A 671 29.27 -7.76 -15.38
C ALA A 671 30.53 -8.49 -15.91
N ASP A 672 30.49 -9.82 -15.82
CA ASP A 672 31.58 -10.70 -16.24
C ASP A 672 31.00 -11.98 -16.85
N PRO A 673 30.39 -11.89 -18.03
CA PRO A 673 29.85 -13.07 -18.69
C PRO A 673 30.97 -14.05 -19.04
N PRO A 674 30.73 -15.37 -18.99
CA PRO A 674 31.75 -16.36 -19.37
C PRO A 674 32.26 -16.14 -20.81
N PRO A 675 33.56 -16.36 -21.06
CA PRO A 675 34.13 -16.25 -22.40
C PRO A 675 33.44 -17.18 -23.40
N GLY A 676 33.23 -16.71 -24.64
CA GLY A 676 32.67 -17.53 -25.72
C GLY A 676 31.15 -17.63 -25.75
N TRP A 677 30.44 -17.01 -24.80
CA TRP A 677 28.99 -16.84 -24.93
C TRP A 677 28.70 -15.90 -26.13
N PRO A 678 27.73 -16.23 -27.00
CA PRO A 678 27.49 -15.44 -28.20
C PRO A 678 27.03 -14.02 -27.80
N HIS A 679 27.60 -13.00 -28.44
CA HIS A 679 27.22 -11.60 -28.20
C HIS A 679 25.73 -11.32 -28.51
N SER A 680 25.07 -12.17 -29.30
CA SER A 680 23.63 -12.10 -29.57
C SER A 680 22.74 -12.71 -28.47
N THR A 681 23.33 -13.38 -27.48
CA THR A 681 22.64 -14.06 -26.37
C THR A 681 22.79 -13.34 -25.02
N LEU A 682 23.66 -12.32 -24.97
CA LEU A 682 23.89 -11.41 -23.84
C LEU A 682 23.19 -10.08 -24.10
#